data_AF-A0A2P7PZE4-F1
#
_entry.id   AF-A0A2P7PZE4-F1
#
_cell.length_a   1.000
_cell.length_b   1.000
_cell.length_c   1.000
_cell.angle_alpha   90.00
_cell.angle_beta   90.00
_cell.angle_gamma   90.00
#
_symmetry.space_group_name_H-M   'P 1'
#
loop_
_entity.id
_entity.type
_entity.pdbx_description
1 polymer ?
#
loop_
_entity_poly.entity_id
_entity_poly.type
_entity_poly.pdbx_seq_one_letter_code
_entity_poly.pdbx_strand_id
1 'polypeptide(L)'
;MIYNKYRKSKVNKVICTILVSVMLSTGVSSVYSNADEKRNDNSVYSYETIDSDYNEEFESSGMIESAEDQSSEEKTKDDKSIEEKNETIGVSSVDFGGTTVRSSTNKKNLIGDAAASKYDPRILGYTTGVRDQEKLGICWSFAGNATLESYLKRKGYGDFDLSEEHMRWWAKDGTYNWDIGDESGSTNETSVGYFTSWMGAKLEKDLPYNGKQTTQQGAKKPSNYDTAPLIDFQVLDIVNVATDRASVKNAIAQYGAVMSGYYNSKYYTSKDETSFYCDEALGQNHAIAIVGWDDNYSKDKFDSGSSKPKSDGAWLVKNSWGKYNSEGGYFWLSYEDKTILSFTDNYSIGRVQKNKGQKLYQHEYSMSSTLNDNVITAVNRFDFGKNEALQGVMFATDSVGADYELYFVPELDGKLNYGARMFLKSGKVPFSGYITQDISSFPLPTGKGALAVRIDNRKNNIKSSIGLEKNVSNFNMFVAKANIGETYILKNNQLVDLNTMPGYSPANAVIKGITKPIDGGKELSGSNRYETAIKIADHGWKKSENVFLVNGSAIADALTATPLAKLESAPILLTERNRVNDNVMKKIEDLNTKKVTIIGGENSVSPAVEKQLKSKGILVERIYGSNRYETSEKIATEVMKEHKDIKSVAVANGDRGLADAISFSSVAGEKTIPILLSNNSGNIKLPEGLMDKSSIRDSYIIGGKQSVPESVESDFKNVTRISGSNRNDTNAKIIEKFYPNEDLEYAFVAKDGYNNQEMLIDGLAIGAYAASVKSPIVLTHGKLTNAQLDALRGKRIKNITQVGGGMNSMATTELLLINSTK
;
A
#
# COMPACT_ATOMS: atom_id res chain seq x y z
N MET A 1 54.88 -13.41 34.45
CA MET A 1 55.04 -14.72 35.12
C MET A 1 53.93 -15.63 34.61
N ILE A 2 54.27 -16.74 33.95
CA ILE A 2 54.30 -18.12 34.50
C ILE A 2 52.86 -18.58 34.86
N TYR A 3 52.15 -19.31 33.98
CA TYR A 3 52.20 -20.76 33.66
C TYR A 3 51.31 -21.62 34.61
N ASN A 4 50.64 -22.72 34.23
CA ASN A 4 50.21 -23.29 32.92
C ASN A 4 49.46 -24.64 33.14
N LYS A 5 48.40 -24.95 32.36
CA LYS A 5 48.05 -26.29 31.78
C LYS A 5 46.74 -26.16 30.98
N TYR A 6 46.68 -26.35 29.65
CA TYR A 6 46.83 -27.57 28.81
C TYR A 6 45.53 -28.42 28.69
N ARG A 7 45.10 -28.98 27.55
CA ARG A 7 45.74 -29.14 26.21
C ARG A 7 44.72 -29.40 25.06
N LYS A 8 44.92 -28.77 23.88
CA LYS A 8 44.70 -29.14 22.45
C LYS A 8 43.67 -30.25 22.07
N SER A 9 43.03 -30.28 20.88
CA SER A 9 43.57 -30.08 19.50
C SER A 9 42.43 -30.09 18.43
N LYS A 10 42.53 -29.70 17.14
CA LYS A 10 43.57 -29.01 16.32
C LYS A 10 43.00 -28.67 14.89
N VAL A 11 43.43 -27.53 14.28
CA VAL A 11 43.91 -27.35 12.86
C VAL A 11 42.96 -27.68 11.65
N ASN A 12 42.84 -26.88 10.57
CA ASN A 12 43.43 -25.59 10.17
C ASN A 12 42.63 -24.80 9.08
N LYS A 13 43.04 -23.55 8.79
CA LYS A 13 42.69 -22.71 7.61
C LYS A 13 43.91 -22.42 6.70
N VAL A 14 43.65 -22.07 5.43
CA VAL A 14 44.53 -21.41 4.40
C VAL A 14 43.55 -20.59 3.48
N ILE A 15 43.73 -19.37 2.93
CA ILE A 15 44.84 -18.46 2.52
C ILE A 15 45.36 -18.82 1.09
N CYS A 16 45.53 -17.96 0.07
CA CYS A 16 45.43 -16.49 -0.20
C CYS A 16 44.67 -16.29 -1.56
N THR A 17 43.95 -15.20 -1.91
CA THR A 17 44.25 -13.74 -2.11
C THR A 17 44.76 -13.34 -3.53
N ILE A 18 43.89 -12.64 -4.30
CA ILE A 18 44.15 -11.62 -5.38
C ILE A 18 44.88 -12.04 -6.68
N LEU A 19 44.23 -11.91 -7.86
CA LEU A 19 44.47 -10.86 -8.89
C LEU A 19 43.42 -10.94 -10.05
N VAL A 20 43.56 -10.11 -11.10
CA VAL A 20 42.51 -9.77 -12.10
C VAL A 20 43.08 -9.81 -13.53
N SER A 21 42.28 -10.21 -14.54
CA SER A 21 42.08 -9.54 -15.87
C SER A 21 42.03 -10.43 -17.14
N VAL A 22 41.23 -9.97 -18.13
CA VAL A 22 41.31 -10.16 -19.61
C VAL A 22 40.58 -11.35 -20.32
N MET A 23 39.68 -10.95 -21.26
CA MET A 23 39.13 -11.58 -22.51
C MET A 23 38.23 -12.85 -22.52
N LEU A 24 36.93 -12.59 -22.76
CA LEU A 24 36.17 -12.95 -23.97
C LEU A 24 36.58 -14.19 -24.81
N SER A 25 35.65 -15.14 -25.01
CA SER A 25 34.88 -15.30 -26.28
C SER A 25 34.10 -16.63 -26.37
N THR A 26 33.12 -16.70 -27.30
CA THR A 26 32.23 -17.85 -27.60
C THR A 26 31.22 -18.22 -26.50
N GLY A 27 30.20 -19.03 -26.83
CA GLY A 27 29.04 -19.32 -25.97
C GLY A 27 28.13 -20.43 -26.51
N VAL A 28 26.80 -20.27 -26.38
CA VAL A 28 25.69 -21.17 -26.82
C VAL A 28 25.13 -22.15 -25.75
N SER A 29 23.79 -22.22 -25.70
CA SER A 29 22.89 -23.24 -25.09
C SER A 29 22.98 -23.63 -23.59
N SER A 30 22.01 -23.11 -22.82
CA SER A 30 21.07 -23.82 -21.91
C SER A 30 21.35 -25.26 -21.41
N VAL A 31 21.10 -25.49 -20.10
CA VAL A 31 20.04 -26.38 -19.55
C VAL A 31 19.88 -26.18 -18.02
N TYR A 32 18.72 -26.54 -17.46
CA TYR A 32 18.29 -26.41 -16.05
C TYR A 32 19.26 -26.96 -14.99
N SER A 33 19.42 -26.25 -13.85
CA SER A 33 18.70 -26.57 -12.59
C SER A 33 19.29 -25.89 -11.33
N ASN A 34 18.48 -25.82 -10.26
CA ASN A 34 18.83 -25.65 -8.84
C ASN A 34 19.58 -24.38 -8.37
N ALA A 35 18.86 -23.50 -7.66
CA ALA A 35 19.43 -22.60 -6.65
C ALA A 35 18.38 -22.20 -5.60
N ASP A 36 18.40 -22.86 -4.44
CA ASP A 36 17.96 -22.24 -3.18
C ASP A 36 19.11 -21.32 -2.70
N GLU A 37 18.92 -20.00 -2.72
CA GLU A 37 19.42 -19.07 -1.70
C GLU A 37 18.97 -17.62 -2.01
N LYS A 38 18.59 -16.90 -0.94
CA LYS A 38 18.67 -15.43 -0.77
C LYS A 38 18.48 -14.54 -2.02
N ARG A 39 17.22 -14.23 -2.36
CA ARG A 39 16.89 -12.97 -3.06
C ARG A 39 16.23 -11.99 -2.09
N ASN A 40 17.02 -11.05 -1.59
CA ASN A 40 16.55 -9.84 -0.91
C ASN A 40 17.23 -8.65 -1.59
N ASP A 41 16.89 -8.44 -2.86
CA ASP A 41 17.65 -7.62 -3.81
C ASP A 41 16.69 -6.75 -4.63
N ASN A 42 16.36 -5.57 -4.08
CA ASN A 42 15.46 -4.59 -4.71
C ASN A 42 16.25 -3.75 -5.74
N SER A 43 16.65 -4.40 -6.84
CA SER A 43 17.57 -3.84 -7.85
C SER A 43 17.17 -4.20 -9.29
N VAL A 44 15.89 -3.99 -9.65
CA VAL A 44 15.43 -4.10 -11.06
C VAL A 44 14.77 -2.79 -11.52
N TYR A 45 15.60 -1.83 -11.87
CA TYR A 45 15.22 -0.64 -12.67
C TYR A 45 16.17 -0.49 -13.87
N SER A 46 16.13 -1.50 -14.74
CA SER A 46 16.75 -1.48 -16.07
C SER A 46 15.64 -1.70 -17.11
N TYR A 47 14.92 -0.62 -17.44
CA TYR A 47 14.02 -0.62 -18.58
C TYR A 47 14.83 -0.33 -19.84
N GLU A 48 14.82 -1.27 -20.79
CA GLU A 48 15.46 -1.10 -22.09
C GLU A 48 14.72 -0.03 -22.90
N THR A 49 15.48 0.82 -23.58
CA THR A 49 14.93 1.83 -24.50
C THR A 49 14.44 1.15 -25.77
N ILE A 50 13.12 1.11 -25.96
CA ILE A 50 12.52 0.79 -27.26
C ILE A 50 12.55 2.07 -28.09
N ASP A 51 13.41 2.11 -29.12
CA ASP A 51 13.32 3.12 -30.18
C ASP A 51 12.02 2.93 -30.96
N SER A 52 11.36 4.05 -31.29
CA SER A 52 10.05 4.07 -31.95
C SER A 52 10.07 4.86 -33.27
N ASP A 53 10.97 4.51 -34.17
CA ASP A 53 10.85 4.86 -35.59
C ASP A 53 10.01 3.79 -36.29
N TYR A 54 8.72 4.07 -36.52
CA TYR A 54 7.95 3.59 -37.68
C TYR A 54 6.63 4.37 -37.77
N ASN A 55 6.57 5.32 -38.70
CA ASN A 55 5.31 5.91 -39.16
C ASN A 55 4.67 4.99 -40.20
N GLU A 56 3.35 4.86 -40.16
CA GLU A 56 2.55 4.85 -41.38
C GLU A 56 1.17 5.46 -41.09
N GLU A 57 0.69 6.30 -42.00
CA GLU A 57 -0.55 7.07 -41.84
C GLU A 57 -1.74 6.27 -42.36
N PHE A 58 -2.90 6.37 -41.70
CA PHE A 58 -4.18 6.16 -42.37
C PHE A 58 -5.27 7.04 -41.75
N GLU A 59 -5.82 7.94 -42.57
CA GLU A 59 -6.95 8.78 -42.19
C GLU A 59 -8.27 8.02 -42.25
N SER A 60 -9.19 8.35 -41.34
CA SER A 60 -10.63 8.19 -41.63
C SER A 60 -11.47 9.29 -40.98
N SER A 61 -11.99 10.18 -41.83
CA SER A 61 -13.32 10.76 -41.63
C SER A 61 -14.38 9.70 -42.01
N GLY A 62 -15.63 9.75 -41.55
CA GLY A 62 -16.25 10.67 -40.59
C GLY A 62 -17.79 10.55 -40.65
N MET A 63 -18.49 11.32 -39.81
CA MET A 63 -19.96 11.47 -39.75
C MET A 63 -20.79 10.30 -39.21
N ILE A 64 -22.06 10.60 -38.91
CA ILE A 64 -23.06 9.90 -38.07
C ILE A 64 -24.44 10.06 -38.79
N GLU A 65 -25.51 9.40 -38.28
CA GLU A 65 -26.94 9.46 -38.69
C GLU A 65 -27.38 8.37 -39.69
N SER A 66 -28.58 7.76 -39.64
CA SER A 66 -29.72 7.82 -38.66
C SER A 66 -30.73 6.64 -38.88
N ALA A 67 -31.74 6.51 -37.99
CA ALA A 67 -32.97 5.66 -38.08
C ALA A 67 -32.76 4.11 -38.08
N GLU A 68 -33.50 3.27 -37.32
CA GLU A 68 -34.97 3.00 -37.25
C GLU A 68 -35.50 2.40 -38.59
N ASP A 69 -36.22 1.26 -38.67
CA ASP A 69 -37.18 0.65 -37.71
C ASP A 69 -37.52 -0.86 -38.01
N GLN A 70 -38.18 -1.54 -37.05
CA GLN A 70 -39.13 -2.69 -37.11
C GLN A 70 -38.90 -4.02 -37.89
N SER A 71 -38.96 -5.13 -37.10
CA SER A 71 -39.54 -6.48 -37.42
C SER A 71 -38.79 -7.40 -38.43
N SER A 72 -39.01 -8.72 -38.51
CA SER A 72 -39.93 -9.67 -37.84
C SER A 72 -39.27 -11.07 -37.62
N GLU A 73 -40.02 -12.08 -37.16
CA GLU A 73 -39.52 -13.44 -36.88
C GLU A 73 -39.28 -14.30 -38.14
N GLU A 74 -38.20 -15.09 -38.17
CA GLU A 74 -38.30 -16.52 -38.54
C GLU A 74 -37.11 -17.37 -38.04
N LYS A 75 -37.24 -18.70 -38.03
CA LYS A 75 -36.20 -19.65 -37.58
C LYS A 75 -35.81 -20.59 -38.72
N THR A 76 -34.51 -20.80 -38.96
CA THR A 76 -33.80 -22.07 -38.66
C THR A 76 -32.42 -22.20 -39.37
N LYS A 77 -31.57 -23.05 -38.77
CA LYS A 77 -30.40 -23.76 -39.32
C LYS A 77 -29.07 -23.02 -39.51
N ASP A 78 -28.15 -23.41 -38.64
CA ASP A 78 -26.84 -23.97 -39.01
C ASP A 78 -25.90 -23.13 -39.88
N ASP A 79 -25.28 -22.12 -39.26
CA ASP A 79 -23.90 -21.75 -39.59
C ASP A 79 -22.98 -21.95 -38.39
N LYS A 80 -21.76 -22.43 -38.64
CA LYS A 80 -20.76 -22.79 -37.63
C LYS A 80 -19.90 -21.59 -37.28
N SER A 81 -20.51 -20.61 -36.62
CA SER A 81 -19.74 -19.57 -35.92
C SER A 81 -18.81 -20.22 -34.88
N ILE A 82 -17.58 -19.72 -34.82
CA ILE A 82 -16.58 -20.20 -33.86
C ILE A 82 -16.94 -19.60 -32.51
N GLU A 83 -17.29 -20.44 -31.53
CA GLU A 83 -17.36 -20.01 -30.14
C GLU A 83 -15.95 -19.59 -29.68
N GLU A 84 -15.70 -18.28 -29.65
CA GLU A 84 -14.74 -17.74 -28.70
C GLU A 84 -15.20 -18.15 -27.31
N LYS A 85 -14.48 -19.09 -26.70
CA LYS A 85 -14.69 -19.50 -25.32
C LYS A 85 -14.36 -18.32 -24.41
N ASN A 86 -15.37 -17.50 -24.13
CA ASN A 86 -15.36 -16.58 -23.01
C ASN A 86 -15.01 -17.38 -21.74
N GLU A 87 -13.78 -17.24 -21.26
CA GLU A 87 -13.34 -17.85 -20.00
C GLU A 87 -14.02 -17.12 -18.84
N THR A 88 -15.27 -17.51 -18.56
CA THR A 88 -16.05 -17.05 -17.42
C THR A 88 -15.33 -17.48 -16.15
N ILE A 89 -14.94 -16.52 -15.32
CA ILE A 89 -14.30 -16.83 -14.04
C ILE A 89 -15.37 -17.44 -13.13
N GLY A 90 -15.01 -18.49 -12.41
CA GLY A 90 -15.93 -19.16 -11.50
C GLY A 90 -16.29 -18.23 -10.34
N VAL A 91 -17.58 -18.18 -9.99
CA VAL A 91 -18.06 -17.58 -8.74
C VAL A 91 -18.79 -18.68 -7.98
N SER A 92 -18.35 -18.96 -6.74
CA SER A 92 -19.01 -19.92 -5.85
C SER A 92 -19.60 -19.23 -4.62
N SER A 93 -20.69 -19.78 -4.09
CA SER A 93 -21.42 -19.27 -2.94
C SER A 93 -21.01 -19.97 -1.65
N VAL A 94 -20.53 -19.21 -0.66
CA VAL A 94 -20.39 -19.55 0.78
C VAL A 94 -19.47 -20.74 1.16
N ASP A 95 -19.35 -21.78 0.33
CA ASP A 95 -18.61 -22.99 0.67
C ASP A 95 -17.10 -22.81 0.43
N PHE A 96 -16.32 -22.81 1.51
CA PHE A 96 -14.89 -22.46 1.54
C PHE A 96 -14.08 -23.63 2.09
N GLY A 97 -13.05 -24.08 1.36
CA GLY A 97 -12.31 -25.30 1.70
C GLY A 97 -11.56 -25.19 3.03
N GLY A 98 -12.00 -25.90 4.07
CA GLY A 98 -11.40 -25.81 5.41
C GLY A 98 -9.97 -26.36 5.52
N THR A 99 -9.17 -25.76 6.41
CA THR A 99 -7.75 -26.13 6.58
C THR A 99 -7.58 -27.45 7.31
N THR A 100 -6.84 -28.40 6.70
CA THR A 100 -6.31 -29.55 7.44
C THR A 100 -5.18 -29.12 8.39
N VAL A 101 -5.52 -28.79 9.64
CA VAL A 101 -4.56 -28.29 10.64
C VAL A 101 -3.71 -29.46 11.16
N ARG A 102 -2.38 -29.32 11.13
CA ARG A 102 -1.41 -30.38 11.51
C ARG A 102 -0.76 -30.05 12.86
N SER A 103 -0.48 -31.08 13.68
CA SER A 103 0.23 -30.90 14.95
C SER A 103 1.64 -30.34 14.74
N SER A 104 2.06 -29.44 15.64
CA SER A 104 3.37 -28.78 15.60
C SER A 104 4.47 -29.69 16.15
N THR A 105 5.09 -30.48 15.27
CA THR A 105 6.07 -31.56 15.57
C THR A 105 7.34 -31.18 16.33
N ASN A 106 7.54 -29.90 16.70
CA ASN A 106 8.79 -29.37 17.24
C ASN A 106 8.76 -28.90 18.72
N LYS A 107 7.74 -29.27 19.52
CA LYS A 107 7.78 -29.05 20.98
C LYS A 107 7.37 -30.30 21.77
N LYS A 108 8.31 -30.86 22.53
CA LYS A 108 8.07 -31.97 23.46
C LYS A 108 7.07 -31.56 24.55
N ASN A 109 6.10 -32.45 24.83
CA ASN A 109 5.30 -32.52 26.05
C ASN A 109 4.85 -31.17 26.64
N LEU A 110 4.13 -30.37 25.85
CA LEU A 110 3.24 -29.35 26.42
C LEU A 110 1.95 -30.02 26.88
N ILE A 111 1.40 -29.58 28.02
CA ILE A 111 0.10 -30.08 28.50
C ILE A 111 -0.98 -29.58 27.53
N GLY A 112 -1.73 -30.50 26.93
CA GLY A 112 -2.73 -30.20 25.92
C GLY A 112 -2.20 -30.14 24.47
N ASP A 113 -1.31 -31.06 24.10
CA ASP A 113 -1.08 -31.44 22.69
C ASP A 113 -2.33 -32.14 22.12
N ALA A 114 -2.59 -32.00 20.82
CA ALA A 114 -3.69 -32.67 20.11
C ALA A 114 -3.54 -34.20 20.07
N ALA A 115 -2.33 -34.72 20.29
CA ALA A 115 -2.07 -36.14 20.48
C ALA A 115 -2.55 -36.68 21.85
N ALA A 116 -2.95 -35.81 22.79
CA ALA A 116 -3.53 -36.23 24.06
C ALA A 116 -4.97 -36.74 23.87
N SER A 117 -5.33 -37.79 24.60
CA SER A 117 -6.71 -38.30 24.62
C SER A 117 -7.72 -37.32 25.23
N LYS A 118 -7.26 -36.31 25.99
CA LYS A 118 -8.09 -35.28 26.61
C LYS A 118 -7.43 -33.90 26.62
N TYR A 119 -8.23 -32.88 26.36
CA TYR A 119 -7.93 -31.47 26.61
C TYR A 119 -9.15 -30.83 27.29
N ASP A 120 -9.00 -30.35 28.52
CA ASP A 120 -10.06 -29.65 29.26
C ASP A 120 -9.53 -28.31 29.79
N PRO A 121 -9.89 -27.16 29.17
CA PRO A 121 -9.34 -25.86 29.57
C PRO A 121 -9.76 -25.45 30.99
N ARG A 122 -10.80 -26.05 31.56
CA ARG A 122 -11.30 -25.78 32.93
C ARG A 122 -10.30 -26.29 33.96
N ILE A 123 -9.70 -27.46 33.69
CA ILE A 123 -8.63 -28.06 34.51
C ILE A 123 -7.30 -27.33 34.26
N LEU A 124 -7.06 -26.86 33.03
CA LEU A 124 -5.81 -26.20 32.64
C LEU A 124 -5.76 -24.68 32.96
N GLY A 125 -6.85 -24.08 33.47
CA GLY A 125 -6.92 -22.64 33.78
C GLY A 125 -7.00 -21.73 32.55
N TYR A 126 -7.38 -22.25 31.38
CA TYR A 126 -7.50 -21.51 30.11
C TYR A 126 -8.94 -21.07 29.77
N THR A 127 -9.88 -21.18 30.70
CA THR A 127 -11.25 -20.69 30.52
C THR A 127 -11.41 -19.20 30.76
N THR A 128 -12.24 -18.56 29.94
CA THR A 128 -12.89 -17.27 30.25
C THR A 128 -14.35 -17.49 30.69
N GLY A 129 -15.01 -16.45 31.20
CA GLY A 129 -16.35 -16.56 31.76
C GLY A 129 -17.42 -16.99 30.74
N VAL A 130 -18.35 -17.84 31.17
CA VAL A 130 -19.58 -18.12 30.40
C VAL A 130 -20.54 -16.93 30.52
N ARG A 131 -21.20 -16.58 29.41
CA ARG A 131 -22.17 -15.48 29.28
C ARG A 131 -23.57 -16.05 29.02
N ASP A 132 -24.58 -15.19 29.06
CA ASP A 132 -25.98 -15.55 28.83
C ASP A 132 -26.58 -14.63 27.77
N GLN A 133 -27.06 -15.20 26.66
CA GLN A 133 -27.78 -14.50 25.59
C GLN A 133 -29.25 -14.17 25.94
N GLU A 134 -29.71 -14.65 27.11
CA GLU A 134 -31.05 -14.49 27.66
C GLU A 134 -32.16 -14.94 26.70
N LYS A 135 -32.69 -14.02 25.87
CA LYS A 135 -33.82 -14.29 24.96
C LYS A 135 -33.49 -14.09 23.48
N LEU A 136 -32.29 -13.61 23.14
CA LEU A 136 -31.98 -13.18 21.77
C LEU A 136 -31.33 -14.30 20.96
N GLY A 137 -31.66 -14.38 19.68
CA GLY A 137 -31.08 -15.29 18.69
C GLY A 137 -29.71 -14.83 18.16
N ILE A 138 -28.81 -14.37 19.03
CA ILE A 138 -27.50 -13.80 18.65
C ILE A 138 -26.29 -14.64 19.09
N CYS A 139 -26.46 -15.95 19.24
CA CYS A 139 -25.41 -16.88 19.69
C CYS A 139 -24.11 -16.84 18.85
N TRP A 140 -24.20 -16.49 17.57
CA TRP A 140 -23.04 -16.24 16.69
C TRP A 140 -22.06 -15.21 17.27
N SER A 141 -22.57 -14.20 17.98
CA SER A 141 -21.77 -13.16 18.63
C SER A 141 -21.02 -13.71 19.85
N PHE A 142 -21.73 -14.42 20.72
CA PHE A 142 -21.16 -15.10 21.89
C PHE A 142 -20.10 -16.15 21.48
N ALA A 143 -20.36 -16.92 20.42
CA ALA A 143 -19.42 -17.91 19.89
C ALA A 143 -18.14 -17.26 19.33
N GLY A 144 -18.28 -16.13 18.63
CA GLY A 144 -17.16 -15.33 18.12
C GLY A 144 -16.30 -14.75 19.24
N ASN A 145 -16.93 -14.04 20.19
CA ASN A 145 -16.26 -13.47 21.36
C ASN A 145 -15.59 -14.55 22.21
N ALA A 146 -16.29 -15.65 22.52
CA ALA A 146 -15.72 -16.79 23.25
C ALA A 146 -14.49 -17.38 22.57
N THR A 147 -14.44 -17.38 21.24
CA THR A 147 -13.31 -17.90 20.46
C THR A 147 -12.11 -16.94 20.51
N LEU A 148 -12.34 -15.63 20.42
CA LEU A 148 -11.29 -14.61 20.59
C LEU A 148 -10.77 -14.54 22.04
N GLU A 149 -11.65 -14.59 23.03
CA GLU A 149 -11.31 -14.73 24.45
C GLU A 149 -10.42 -15.94 24.72
N SER A 150 -10.81 -17.11 24.23
CA SER A 150 -10.05 -18.36 24.40
C SER A 150 -8.67 -18.28 23.75
N TYR A 151 -8.56 -17.60 22.60
CA TYR A 151 -7.28 -17.30 21.96
C TYR A 151 -6.42 -16.36 22.81
N LEU A 152 -6.95 -15.22 23.25
CA LEU A 152 -6.22 -14.22 24.03
C LEU A 152 -5.72 -14.83 25.35
N LYS A 153 -6.55 -15.63 26.02
CA LYS A 153 -6.21 -16.40 27.22
C LYS A 153 -5.11 -17.44 26.94
N ARG A 154 -5.25 -18.27 25.89
CA ARG A 154 -4.27 -19.32 25.56
C ARG A 154 -2.92 -18.77 25.08
N LYS A 155 -2.89 -17.60 24.44
CA LYS A 155 -1.63 -16.92 24.08
C LYS A 155 -1.00 -16.13 25.25
N GLY A 156 -1.68 -16.01 26.39
CA GLY A 156 -1.18 -15.30 27.57
C GLY A 156 -1.32 -13.77 27.48
N TYR A 157 -2.20 -13.25 26.63
CA TYR A 157 -2.48 -11.81 26.53
C TYR A 157 -3.35 -11.27 27.67
N GLY A 158 -4.10 -12.15 28.35
CA GLY A 158 -4.90 -11.81 29.54
C GLY A 158 -6.25 -12.52 29.54
N ASP A 159 -7.01 -12.27 30.60
CA ASP A 159 -8.45 -12.54 30.63
C ASP A 159 -9.18 -11.33 30.04
N PHE A 160 -10.08 -11.59 29.09
CA PHE A 160 -10.91 -10.59 28.44
C PHE A 160 -12.38 -10.92 28.68
N ASP A 161 -13.20 -9.87 28.67
CA ASP A 161 -14.65 -9.93 28.79
C ASP A 161 -15.22 -9.03 27.69
N LEU A 162 -15.64 -9.65 26.58
CA LEU A 162 -15.95 -8.94 25.33
C LEU A 162 -17.45 -8.65 25.22
N SER A 163 -17.79 -7.47 24.68
CA SER A 163 -19.18 -7.04 24.52
C SER A 163 -19.82 -7.71 23.30
N GLU A 164 -20.81 -8.59 23.51
CA GLU A 164 -21.68 -9.04 22.43
C GLU A 164 -22.63 -7.93 21.94
N GLU A 165 -23.01 -7.00 22.82
CA GLU A 165 -23.91 -5.89 22.47
C GLU A 165 -23.31 -4.99 21.39
N HIS A 166 -22.01 -4.71 21.42
CA HIS A 166 -21.38 -3.96 20.33
C HIS A 166 -21.45 -4.73 19.00
N MET A 167 -21.26 -6.05 19.00
CA MET A 167 -21.30 -6.84 17.77
C MET A 167 -22.74 -6.97 17.22
N ARG A 168 -23.74 -7.15 18.10
CA ARG A 168 -25.18 -7.07 17.80
C ARG A 168 -25.55 -5.78 17.06
N TRP A 169 -25.12 -4.62 17.59
CA TRP A 169 -25.42 -3.32 16.99
C TRP A 169 -24.47 -2.89 15.86
N TRP A 170 -23.40 -3.64 15.63
CA TRP A 170 -22.55 -3.52 14.43
C TRP A 170 -23.20 -4.23 13.24
N ALA A 171 -23.69 -5.44 13.42
CA ALA A 171 -24.25 -6.27 12.34
C ALA A 171 -25.71 -5.94 11.97
N LYS A 172 -26.13 -4.69 12.16
CA LYS A 172 -27.53 -4.24 12.07
C LYS A 172 -27.71 -3.06 11.12
N ASP A 173 -28.95 -2.92 10.63
CA ASP A 173 -29.45 -1.76 9.91
C ASP A 173 -28.69 -1.51 8.58
N GLY A 174 -28.04 -2.55 8.04
CA GLY A 174 -27.31 -2.51 6.77
C GLY A 174 -26.04 -1.63 6.76
N THR A 175 -25.62 -1.11 7.92
CA THR A 175 -24.53 -0.10 8.02
C THR A 175 -23.20 -0.65 7.48
N TYR A 176 -22.84 -1.86 7.93
CA TYR A 176 -21.64 -2.59 7.48
C TYR A 176 -22.05 -3.79 6.62
N ASN A 177 -23.01 -3.57 5.72
CA ASN A 177 -23.63 -4.54 4.80
C ASN A 177 -24.43 -5.68 5.46
N TRP A 178 -24.14 -6.05 6.71
CA TRP A 178 -24.97 -6.92 7.55
C TRP A 178 -26.25 -6.23 8.04
N ASP A 179 -27.38 -6.96 8.03
CA ASP A 179 -28.64 -6.54 8.65
C ASP A 179 -29.33 -7.74 9.33
N ILE A 180 -28.99 -7.96 10.61
CA ILE A 180 -29.43 -9.12 11.39
C ILE A 180 -30.50 -8.72 12.43
N GLY A 181 -31.60 -9.48 12.43
CA GLY A 181 -32.64 -9.40 13.45
C GLY A 181 -32.23 -10.05 14.76
N ASP A 182 -32.68 -9.48 15.88
CA ASP A 182 -32.33 -9.96 17.24
C ASP A 182 -32.82 -11.40 17.54
N GLU A 183 -33.69 -11.96 16.70
CA GLU A 183 -34.27 -13.31 16.83
C GLU A 183 -33.89 -14.22 15.64
N SER A 184 -33.14 -13.72 14.65
CA SER A 184 -33.00 -14.36 13.33
C SER A 184 -31.88 -15.41 13.22
N GLY A 185 -30.92 -15.43 14.15
CA GLY A 185 -29.66 -16.14 13.95
C GLY A 185 -28.74 -15.45 12.94
N SER A 186 -27.53 -15.99 12.77
CA SER A 186 -26.60 -15.64 11.70
C SER A 186 -25.53 -16.72 11.52
N THR A 187 -24.74 -16.63 10.46
CA THR A 187 -23.55 -17.48 10.25
C THR A 187 -22.36 -17.02 11.10
N ASN A 188 -21.39 -17.92 11.31
CA ASN A 188 -20.17 -17.62 12.06
C ASN A 188 -19.29 -16.56 11.34
N GLU A 189 -19.48 -16.38 10.03
CA GLU A 189 -18.81 -15.36 9.20
C GLU A 189 -19.10 -13.92 9.66
N THR A 190 -20.24 -13.66 10.30
CA THR A 190 -20.57 -12.32 10.84
C THR A 190 -19.53 -11.86 11.86
N SER A 191 -19.12 -12.76 12.74
CA SER A 191 -18.09 -12.52 13.75
C SER A 191 -16.69 -12.40 13.11
N VAL A 192 -16.43 -13.13 12.02
CA VAL A 192 -15.19 -13.01 11.22
C VAL A 192 -15.10 -11.64 10.55
N GLY A 193 -16.16 -11.17 9.90
CA GLY A 193 -16.25 -9.83 9.30
C GLY A 193 -16.07 -8.70 10.33
N TYR A 194 -16.69 -8.84 11.51
CA TYR A 194 -16.52 -7.89 12.62
C TYR A 194 -15.06 -7.80 13.10
N PHE A 195 -14.38 -8.93 13.30
CA PHE A 195 -12.99 -8.96 13.77
C PHE A 195 -11.99 -8.52 12.69
N THR A 196 -12.15 -8.97 11.44
CA THR A 196 -11.22 -8.66 10.34
C THR A 196 -11.36 -7.24 9.80
N SER A 197 -12.50 -6.58 10.03
CA SER A 197 -12.72 -5.16 9.70
C SER A 197 -12.21 -4.18 10.75
N TRP A 198 -11.66 -4.68 11.88
CA TRP A 198 -11.14 -3.91 13.02
C TRP A 198 -12.17 -2.97 13.69
N MET A 199 -13.46 -3.21 13.47
CA MET A 199 -14.57 -2.54 14.19
C MET A 199 -14.78 -3.11 15.61
N GLY A 200 -13.93 -4.05 16.02
CA GLY A 200 -14.01 -4.79 17.27
C GLY A 200 -12.68 -5.38 17.74
N ALA A 201 -12.61 -5.96 18.93
CA ALA A 201 -13.71 -6.09 19.91
C ALA A 201 -13.75 -4.89 20.89
N LYS A 202 -14.87 -4.72 21.61
CA LYS A 202 -15.00 -3.82 22.78
C LYS A 202 -15.25 -4.64 24.04
N LEU A 203 -15.06 -4.04 25.22
CA LEU A 203 -15.23 -4.75 26.51
C LEU A 203 -16.68 -4.67 27.03
N GLU A 204 -17.17 -5.76 27.59
CA GLU A 204 -18.50 -5.86 28.23
C GLU A 204 -18.69 -4.81 29.33
N LYS A 205 -17.64 -4.53 30.11
CA LYS A 205 -17.66 -3.48 31.14
C LYS A 205 -17.89 -2.04 30.61
N ASP A 206 -17.65 -1.81 29.32
CA ASP A 206 -17.81 -0.51 28.67
C ASP A 206 -19.09 -0.45 27.81
N LEU A 207 -19.56 -1.60 27.30
CA LEU A 207 -20.83 -1.76 26.59
C LEU A 207 -21.56 -3.04 27.07
N PRO A 208 -22.29 -2.97 28.20
CA PRO A 208 -22.91 -4.16 28.79
C PRO A 208 -24.06 -4.74 27.94
N TYR A 209 -24.24 -6.06 28.03
CA TYR A 209 -25.24 -6.79 27.28
C TYR A 209 -26.69 -6.52 27.72
N ASN A 210 -27.61 -6.46 26.75
CA ASN A 210 -29.05 -6.25 26.96
C ASN A 210 -29.90 -7.29 26.21
N GLY A 211 -29.86 -8.54 26.68
CA GLY A 211 -30.63 -9.66 26.13
C GLY A 211 -32.13 -9.68 26.47
N LYS A 212 -32.61 -8.74 27.29
CA LYS A 212 -33.97 -8.74 27.85
C LYS A 212 -35.03 -8.16 26.90
N GLN A 213 -34.60 -7.39 25.92
CA GLN A 213 -35.47 -6.68 24.98
C GLN A 213 -34.91 -6.76 23.56
N THR A 214 -35.79 -7.06 22.59
CA THR A 214 -35.49 -6.90 21.16
C THR A 214 -35.65 -5.44 20.73
N THR A 215 -35.12 -5.08 19.56
CA THR A 215 -35.35 -3.74 18.97
C THR A 215 -36.83 -3.49 18.66
N GLN A 216 -37.61 -4.53 18.33
CA GLN A 216 -39.07 -4.42 18.20
C GLN A 216 -39.76 -4.11 19.54
N GLN A 217 -39.20 -4.57 20.66
CA GLN A 217 -39.64 -4.27 22.03
C GLN A 217 -39.08 -2.94 22.55
N GLY A 218 -38.38 -2.16 21.72
CA GLY A 218 -37.88 -0.83 22.05
C GLY A 218 -36.45 -0.76 22.59
N ALA A 219 -35.66 -1.84 22.49
CA ALA A 219 -34.22 -1.79 22.75
C ALA A 219 -33.53 -0.80 21.81
N LYS A 220 -32.52 -0.08 22.32
CA LYS A 220 -31.82 1.00 21.60
C LYS A 220 -30.31 0.78 21.61
N LYS A 221 -29.65 1.16 20.50
CA LYS A 221 -28.19 1.18 20.37
C LYS A 221 -27.58 1.99 21.53
N PRO A 222 -26.60 1.44 22.28
CA PRO A 222 -26.00 2.13 23.42
C PRO A 222 -25.48 3.52 23.07
N SER A 223 -25.73 4.52 23.92
CA SER A 223 -25.36 5.93 23.67
C SER A 223 -23.85 6.18 23.60
N ASN A 224 -23.05 5.22 24.05
CA ASN A 224 -21.59 5.21 23.97
C ASN A 224 -21.05 4.15 22.99
N TYR A 225 -21.88 3.61 22.08
CA TYR A 225 -21.49 2.60 21.09
C TYR A 225 -20.20 2.99 20.34
N ASP A 226 -20.14 4.22 19.80
CA ASP A 226 -18.97 4.71 19.07
C ASP A 226 -17.80 5.07 19.99
N THR A 227 -18.09 5.69 21.15
CA THR A 227 -17.08 6.27 22.06
C THR A 227 -16.44 5.28 23.03
N ALA A 228 -17.04 4.11 23.26
CA ALA A 228 -16.43 3.04 24.03
C ALA A 228 -15.12 2.57 23.35
N PRO A 229 -14.06 2.26 24.12
CA PRO A 229 -12.77 1.87 23.54
C PRO A 229 -12.82 0.48 22.90
N LEU A 230 -12.05 0.31 21.82
CA LEU A 230 -11.63 -1.01 21.34
C LEU A 230 -10.61 -1.61 22.32
N ILE A 231 -10.52 -2.94 22.34
CA ILE A 231 -9.39 -3.62 22.99
C ILE A 231 -8.07 -3.26 22.31
N ASP A 232 -6.96 -3.37 23.03
CA ASP A 232 -5.60 -3.06 22.55
C ASP A 232 -5.04 -4.12 21.56
N PHE A 233 -5.92 -4.91 20.93
CA PHE A 233 -5.60 -6.02 20.03
C PHE A 233 -6.43 -5.98 18.75
N GLN A 234 -5.76 -6.16 17.62
CA GLN A 234 -6.33 -6.23 16.27
C GLN A 234 -6.16 -7.65 15.73
N VAL A 235 -7.23 -8.25 15.21
CA VAL A 235 -7.17 -9.57 14.57
C VAL A 235 -6.51 -9.45 13.19
N LEU A 236 -5.56 -10.33 12.90
CA LEU A 236 -4.78 -10.34 11.66
C LEU A 236 -5.07 -11.57 10.80
N ASP A 237 -5.16 -12.74 11.43
CA ASP A 237 -5.35 -14.00 10.71
C ASP A 237 -6.56 -14.74 11.30
N ILE A 238 -7.41 -15.29 10.43
CA ILE A 238 -8.51 -16.21 10.78
C ILE A 238 -8.30 -17.50 9.99
N VAL A 239 -8.31 -18.63 10.69
CA VAL A 239 -8.20 -19.96 10.09
C VAL A 239 -9.59 -20.55 9.97
N ASN A 240 -10.04 -20.83 8.74
CA ASN A 240 -11.12 -21.77 8.49
C ASN A 240 -10.59 -23.19 8.75
N VAL A 241 -11.26 -23.96 9.61
CA VAL A 241 -10.79 -25.26 10.13
C VAL A 241 -11.58 -26.38 9.46
N ALA A 242 -10.86 -27.37 8.88
CA ALA A 242 -11.50 -28.55 8.32
C ALA A 242 -12.30 -29.32 9.38
N THR A 243 -13.42 -29.89 8.97
CA THR A 243 -14.40 -30.59 9.82
C THR A 243 -13.90 -31.90 10.41
N ASP A 244 -12.70 -32.36 10.03
CA ASP A 244 -12.11 -33.59 10.57
C ASP A 244 -11.65 -33.43 12.02
N ARG A 245 -11.79 -34.51 12.80
CA ARG A 245 -11.51 -34.52 14.25
C ARG A 245 -10.06 -34.15 14.57
N ALA A 246 -9.09 -34.45 13.71
CA ALA A 246 -7.69 -34.12 13.96
C ALA A 246 -7.44 -32.62 13.75
N SER A 247 -7.98 -32.03 12.70
CA SER A 247 -7.90 -30.59 12.44
C SER A 247 -8.55 -29.76 13.54
N VAL A 248 -9.74 -30.13 14.00
CA VAL A 248 -10.42 -29.44 15.11
C VAL A 248 -9.63 -29.55 16.42
N LYS A 249 -9.09 -30.73 16.77
CA LYS A 249 -8.19 -30.88 17.93
C LYS A 249 -6.91 -30.05 17.80
N ASN A 250 -6.26 -30.07 16.63
CA ASN A 250 -5.06 -29.28 16.38
C ASN A 250 -5.35 -27.78 16.46
N ALA A 251 -6.51 -27.32 15.96
CA ALA A 251 -6.94 -25.94 16.06
C ALA A 251 -7.21 -25.51 17.51
N ILE A 252 -7.91 -26.31 18.31
CA ILE A 252 -8.08 -26.06 19.76
C ILE A 252 -6.71 -26.03 20.47
N ALA A 253 -5.84 -27.00 20.20
CA ALA A 253 -4.50 -27.07 20.79
C ALA A 253 -3.60 -25.88 20.38
N GLN A 254 -3.74 -25.34 19.17
CA GLN A 254 -2.91 -24.26 18.66
C GLN A 254 -3.48 -22.86 18.95
N TYR A 255 -4.80 -22.69 18.86
CA TYR A 255 -5.51 -21.40 18.87
C TYR A 255 -6.48 -21.22 20.05
N GLY A 256 -6.85 -22.29 20.75
CA GLY A 256 -7.63 -22.26 22.00
C GLY A 256 -9.10 -22.62 21.84
N ALA A 257 -9.71 -22.31 20.70
CA ALA A 257 -11.09 -22.66 20.38
C ALA A 257 -11.35 -22.73 18.87
N VAL A 258 -12.44 -23.42 18.50
CA VAL A 258 -13.05 -23.41 17.16
C VAL A 258 -14.51 -22.99 17.31
N MET A 259 -14.89 -21.87 16.69
CA MET A 259 -16.30 -21.48 16.51
C MET A 259 -16.97 -22.42 15.51
N SER A 260 -18.17 -22.93 15.82
CA SER A 260 -18.94 -23.81 14.94
C SER A 260 -20.43 -23.79 15.31
N GLY A 261 -21.32 -24.07 14.35
CA GLY A 261 -22.75 -24.25 14.59
C GLY A 261 -23.15 -25.72 14.80
N TYR A 262 -24.34 -25.95 15.36
CA TYR A 262 -24.99 -27.27 15.45
C TYR A 262 -26.53 -27.14 15.52
N TYR A 263 -27.24 -28.26 15.54
CA TYR A 263 -28.69 -28.28 15.83
C TYR A 263 -28.93 -28.49 17.33
N ASN A 264 -29.48 -27.48 17.99
CA ASN A 264 -29.91 -27.56 19.38
C ASN A 264 -31.40 -27.91 19.50
N SER A 265 -31.71 -28.93 20.31
CA SER A 265 -33.05 -29.22 20.81
C SER A 265 -32.97 -30.06 22.09
N LYS A 266 -33.82 -29.76 23.09
CA LYS A 266 -33.88 -30.51 24.37
C LYS A 266 -34.19 -32.00 24.22
N TYR A 267 -34.69 -32.45 23.06
CA TYR A 267 -34.87 -33.87 22.76
C TYR A 267 -33.54 -34.65 22.77
N TYR A 268 -32.45 -34.03 22.31
CA TYR A 268 -31.11 -34.61 22.18
C TYR A 268 -30.19 -34.33 23.39
N THR A 269 -30.64 -33.49 24.33
CA THR A 269 -29.89 -33.08 25.55
C THR A 269 -30.13 -34.05 26.71
N SER A 270 -29.07 -34.46 27.41
CA SER A 270 -29.16 -35.35 28.59
C SER A 270 -30.00 -34.76 29.72
N LYS A 271 -30.52 -35.61 30.61
CA LYS A 271 -31.42 -35.19 31.71
C LYS A 271 -30.78 -34.27 32.74
N ASP A 272 -29.45 -34.27 32.83
CA ASP A 272 -28.64 -33.37 33.68
C ASP A 272 -28.10 -32.14 32.92
N GLU A 273 -28.48 -32.01 31.64
CA GLU A 273 -28.05 -30.98 30.68
C GLU A 273 -26.52 -30.88 30.47
N THR A 274 -25.76 -31.94 30.77
CA THR A 274 -24.30 -32.00 30.60
C THR A 274 -23.82 -32.55 29.25
N SER A 275 -24.67 -33.28 28.53
CA SER A 275 -24.31 -34.03 27.32
C SER A 275 -25.31 -33.83 26.17
N PHE A 276 -24.84 -33.88 24.93
CA PHE A 276 -25.66 -33.66 23.72
C PHE A 276 -25.28 -34.61 22.56
N TYR A 277 -26.29 -35.22 21.92
CA TYR A 277 -26.10 -36.04 20.72
C TYR A 277 -27.33 -36.04 19.81
N CYS A 278 -27.22 -35.43 18.63
CA CYS A 278 -28.17 -35.53 17.53
C CYS A 278 -27.76 -36.63 16.55
N ASP A 279 -28.57 -37.70 16.46
CA ASP A 279 -28.41 -38.81 15.52
C ASP A 279 -29.07 -38.55 14.14
N GLU A 280 -29.64 -37.36 13.93
CA GLU A 280 -30.28 -36.93 12.69
C GLU A 280 -29.47 -35.85 11.94
N ALA A 281 -29.44 -35.92 10.61
CA ALA A 281 -28.70 -34.96 9.76
C ALA A 281 -29.53 -33.68 9.53
N LEU A 282 -29.72 -32.91 10.58
CA LEU A 282 -30.49 -31.66 10.59
C LEU A 282 -29.61 -30.45 10.24
N GLY A 283 -30.25 -29.36 9.79
CA GLY A 283 -29.60 -28.06 9.65
C GLY A 283 -29.24 -27.45 11.02
N GLN A 284 -28.49 -26.36 11.05
CA GLN A 284 -28.03 -25.74 12.30
C GLN A 284 -28.99 -24.63 12.78
N ASN A 285 -29.06 -24.40 14.10
CA ASN A 285 -29.86 -23.32 14.70
C ASN A 285 -29.17 -22.62 15.89
N HIS A 286 -27.99 -23.07 16.31
CA HIS A 286 -27.25 -22.50 17.44
C HIS A 286 -25.73 -22.54 17.18
N ALA A 287 -25.01 -21.53 17.67
CA ALA A 287 -23.57 -21.36 17.47
C ALA A 287 -22.82 -21.37 18.81
N ILE A 288 -21.66 -22.03 18.83
CA ILE A 288 -20.88 -22.29 20.05
C ILE A 288 -19.37 -22.18 19.80
N ALA A 289 -18.58 -22.22 20.88
CA ALA A 289 -17.14 -22.40 20.80
C ALA A 289 -16.74 -23.79 21.31
N ILE A 290 -16.15 -24.62 20.45
CA ILE A 290 -15.50 -25.88 20.84
C ILE A 290 -14.16 -25.52 21.49
N VAL A 291 -13.96 -25.88 22.75
CA VAL A 291 -12.80 -25.45 23.57
C VAL A 291 -11.95 -26.62 24.10
N GLY A 292 -12.37 -27.86 23.88
CA GLY A 292 -11.66 -29.05 24.34
C GLY A 292 -12.26 -30.35 23.83
N TRP A 293 -11.76 -31.47 24.34
CA TRP A 293 -12.20 -32.82 23.96
C TRP A 293 -11.83 -33.86 25.01
N ASP A 294 -12.49 -35.02 24.99
CA ASP A 294 -12.10 -36.22 25.73
C ASP A 294 -12.52 -37.45 24.93
N ASP A 295 -11.54 -38.22 24.44
CA ASP A 295 -11.75 -39.45 23.67
C ASP A 295 -12.35 -40.59 24.50
N ASN A 296 -12.35 -40.48 25.82
CA ASN A 296 -12.88 -41.48 26.75
C ASN A 296 -14.15 -40.96 27.45
N TYR A 297 -14.80 -39.92 26.89
CA TYR A 297 -16.07 -39.45 27.41
C TYR A 297 -17.16 -40.51 27.16
N SER A 298 -17.57 -41.18 28.23
CA SER A 298 -18.43 -42.36 28.14
C SER A 298 -19.76 -42.06 27.43
N LYS A 299 -20.06 -42.85 26.40
CA LYS A 299 -21.31 -42.80 25.62
C LYS A 299 -22.56 -43.03 26.47
N ASP A 300 -22.42 -43.61 27.66
CA ASP A 300 -23.57 -43.88 28.53
C ASP A 300 -24.13 -42.63 29.22
N LYS A 301 -23.42 -41.50 29.17
CA LYS A 301 -23.88 -40.18 29.64
C LYS A 301 -24.87 -39.48 28.70
N PHE A 302 -24.93 -39.88 27.43
CA PHE A 302 -25.96 -39.42 26.51
C PHE A 302 -27.21 -40.26 26.77
N ASP A 303 -28.10 -39.79 27.66
CA ASP A 303 -29.25 -40.54 28.17
C ASP A 303 -30.61 -40.06 27.61
N SER A 304 -30.54 -39.41 26.45
CA SER A 304 -31.57 -38.64 25.75
C SER A 304 -31.69 -39.09 24.28
N GLY A 305 -32.69 -38.54 23.57
CA GLY A 305 -32.89 -38.79 22.13
C GLY A 305 -33.36 -40.21 21.78
N SER A 306 -33.24 -40.53 20.49
CA SER A 306 -33.64 -41.80 19.86
C SER A 306 -32.60 -42.91 20.04
N SER A 307 -31.32 -42.55 20.16
CA SER A 307 -30.21 -43.50 20.26
C SER A 307 -29.01 -42.94 21.03
N LYS A 308 -28.10 -43.83 21.43
CA LYS A 308 -26.80 -43.47 22.03
C LYS A 308 -25.69 -43.45 20.97
N PRO A 309 -24.62 -42.66 21.16
CA PRO A 309 -23.39 -42.82 20.38
C PRO A 309 -22.87 -44.26 20.46
N LYS A 310 -22.25 -44.74 19.39
CA LYS A 310 -21.72 -46.12 19.33
C LYS A 310 -20.42 -46.25 20.12
N SER A 311 -19.61 -45.21 20.08
CA SER A 311 -18.28 -45.10 20.67
C SER A 311 -18.26 -44.08 21.81
N ASP A 312 -17.31 -44.21 22.72
CA ASP A 312 -16.96 -43.11 23.62
C ASP A 312 -16.26 -41.97 22.83
N GLY A 313 -16.35 -40.76 23.37
CA GLY A 313 -15.62 -39.60 22.87
C GLY A 313 -16.51 -38.39 22.58
N ALA A 314 -16.13 -37.23 23.11
CA ALA A 314 -16.90 -35.99 22.99
C ALA A 314 -16.02 -34.74 22.92
N TRP A 315 -16.55 -33.73 22.23
CA TRP A 315 -16.10 -32.34 22.28
C TRP A 315 -16.54 -31.68 23.60
N LEU A 316 -15.70 -30.83 24.17
CA LEU A 316 -16.08 -29.93 25.27
C LEU A 316 -16.39 -28.54 24.69
N VAL A 317 -17.60 -28.07 24.93
CA VAL A 317 -18.18 -26.88 24.30
C VAL A 317 -18.45 -25.80 25.35
N LYS A 318 -18.07 -24.54 25.06
CA LYS A 318 -18.50 -23.33 25.79
C LYS A 318 -19.80 -22.82 25.15
N ASN A 319 -20.85 -22.72 25.94
CA ASN A 319 -22.19 -22.28 25.51
C ASN A 319 -22.48 -20.83 25.95
N SER A 320 -23.68 -20.32 25.66
CA SER A 320 -24.11 -18.93 25.88
C SER A 320 -25.45 -18.80 26.62
N TRP A 321 -25.78 -19.71 27.56
CA TRP A 321 -27.00 -19.67 28.40
C TRP A 321 -26.66 -19.57 29.90
N GLY A 322 -25.60 -18.84 30.24
CA GLY A 322 -25.12 -18.71 31.61
C GLY A 322 -24.65 -20.04 32.21
N LYS A 323 -24.77 -20.18 33.54
CA LYS A 323 -24.36 -21.38 34.28
C LYS A 323 -25.55 -22.31 34.54
N TYR A 324 -26.22 -22.75 33.48
CA TYR A 324 -27.47 -23.51 33.54
C TYR A 324 -27.31 -24.94 34.10
N ASN A 325 -26.13 -25.56 33.95
CA ASN A 325 -25.86 -26.95 34.30
C ASN A 325 -24.68 -27.13 35.28
N SER A 326 -24.47 -28.37 35.74
CA SER A 326 -23.41 -28.75 36.68
C SER A 326 -21.99 -28.62 36.11
N GLU A 327 -21.83 -28.68 34.79
CA GLU A 327 -20.56 -28.45 34.07
C GLU A 327 -20.24 -26.94 33.91
N GLY A 328 -21.07 -26.05 34.46
CA GLY A 328 -20.80 -24.63 34.63
C GLY A 328 -21.13 -23.75 33.44
N GLY A 329 -22.07 -24.18 32.57
CA GLY A 329 -22.38 -23.55 31.28
C GLY A 329 -21.54 -24.09 30.12
N TYR A 330 -20.73 -25.12 30.36
CA TYR A 330 -20.11 -25.96 29.35
C TYR A 330 -20.93 -27.24 29.17
N PHE A 331 -20.79 -27.95 28.05
CA PHE A 331 -21.36 -29.28 27.89
C PHE A 331 -20.52 -30.16 26.96
N TRP A 332 -20.82 -31.45 26.93
CA TRP A 332 -20.12 -32.44 26.11
C TRP A 332 -20.97 -32.83 24.90
N LEU A 333 -20.44 -32.57 23.70
CA LEU A 333 -21.12 -32.83 22.44
C LEU A 333 -20.45 -34.06 21.78
N SER A 334 -21.22 -35.12 21.54
CA SER A 334 -20.71 -36.38 20.99
C SER A 334 -19.92 -36.19 19.70
N TYR A 335 -18.80 -36.90 19.53
CA TYR A 335 -18.07 -36.93 18.25
C TYR A 335 -18.84 -37.57 17.09
N GLU A 336 -19.96 -38.26 17.37
CA GLU A 336 -20.80 -38.92 16.36
C GLU A 336 -22.02 -38.07 15.95
N ASP A 337 -22.20 -36.88 16.55
CA ASP A 337 -23.27 -35.93 16.21
C ASP A 337 -23.19 -35.50 14.74
N LYS A 338 -24.35 -35.42 14.06
CA LYS A 338 -24.43 -35.17 12.62
C LYS A 338 -24.61 -33.70 12.24
N THR A 339 -24.64 -32.79 13.21
CA THR A 339 -25.04 -31.39 13.03
C THR A 339 -23.96 -30.39 13.42
N ILE A 340 -23.10 -30.76 14.38
CA ILE A 340 -21.83 -30.08 14.65
C ILE A 340 -20.88 -30.27 13.46
N LEU A 341 -20.09 -29.25 13.08
CA LEU A 341 -19.10 -29.34 11.99
C LEU A 341 -19.68 -29.84 10.63
N SER A 342 -20.99 -29.71 10.39
CA SER A 342 -21.64 -30.18 9.14
C SER A 342 -21.58 -29.16 7.98
N PHE A 343 -21.20 -27.92 8.28
CA PHE A 343 -20.93 -26.83 7.33
C PHE A 343 -19.46 -26.42 7.40
N THR A 344 -19.01 -25.57 6.47
CA THR A 344 -17.61 -25.13 6.34
C THR A 344 -17.27 -23.84 7.11
N ASP A 345 -18.20 -23.18 7.78
CA ASP A 345 -17.96 -21.90 8.50
C ASP A 345 -17.37 -22.09 9.92
N ASN A 346 -16.40 -22.99 10.06
CA ASN A 346 -15.75 -23.30 11.34
C ASN A 346 -14.44 -22.52 11.50
N TYR A 347 -14.31 -21.71 12.55
CA TYR A 347 -13.26 -20.68 12.60
C TYR A 347 -12.44 -20.66 13.89
N SER A 348 -11.13 -20.47 13.76
CA SER A 348 -10.21 -20.12 14.86
C SER A 348 -9.51 -18.79 14.58
N ILE A 349 -9.26 -18.00 15.62
CA ILE A 349 -8.34 -16.87 15.53
C ILE A 349 -6.92 -17.42 15.30
N GLY A 350 -6.29 -17.06 14.18
CA GLY A 350 -4.92 -17.47 13.86
C GLY A 350 -3.88 -16.57 14.54
N ARG A 351 -4.07 -15.25 14.42
CA ARG A 351 -3.12 -14.22 14.88
C ARG A 351 -3.83 -12.93 15.26
N VAL A 352 -3.28 -12.27 16.28
CA VAL A 352 -3.59 -10.87 16.64
C VAL A 352 -2.28 -10.09 16.73
N GLN A 353 -2.33 -8.77 16.58
CA GLN A 353 -1.27 -7.85 17.00
C GLN A 353 -1.78 -6.90 18.06
N LYS A 354 -0.85 -6.36 18.86
CA LYS A 354 -1.12 -5.15 19.64
C LYS A 354 -1.34 -3.96 18.70
N ASN A 355 -2.29 -3.06 18.99
CA ASN A 355 -2.51 -1.84 18.22
C ASN A 355 -1.28 -0.89 18.31
N LYS A 356 -0.83 -0.33 17.18
CA LYS A 356 0.33 0.59 17.09
C LYS A 356 0.01 1.93 16.43
N GLY A 357 -1.27 2.31 16.41
CA GLY A 357 -1.78 3.47 15.66
C GLY A 357 -1.87 3.19 14.15
N GLN A 358 -2.28 1.96 13.80
CA GLN A 358 -2.45 1.52 12.42
C GLN A 358 -3.87 1.78 11.93
N LYS A 359 -4.00 1.99 10.62
CA LYS A 359 -5.25 2.26 9.91
C LYS A 359 -5.53 1.11 8.94
N LEU A 360 -6.80 0.75 8.78
CA LEU A 360 -7.25 -0.29 7.86
C LEU A 360 -8.00 0.33 6.68
N TYR A 361 -7.61 -0.07 5.49
CA TYR A 361 -8.27 0.23 4.21
C TYR A 361 -8.97 -1.02 3.72
N GLN A 362 -10.28 -0.94 3.45
CA GLN A 362 -11.12 -2.06 3.02
C GLN A 362 -12.33 -1.54 2.24
N HIS A 363 -12.92 -2.41 1.41
CA HIS A 363 -14.21 -2.14 0.75
C HIS A 363 -15.34 -3.05 1.25
N GLU A 364 -15.02 -4.08 2.04
CA GLU A 364 -15.98 -5.12 2.45
C GLU A 364 -15.93 -5.48 3.94
N TYR A 365 -16.97 -6.19 4.37
CA TYR A 365 -17.20 -6.66 5.75
C TYR A 365 -17.59 -8.14 5.86
N SER A 366 -17.39 -8.95 4.80
CA SER A 366 -17.75 -10.37 4.76
C SER A 366 -17.14 -11.09 3.54
N MET A 367 -16.70 -12.33 3.72
CA MET A 367 -16.35 -13.24 2.62
C MET A 367 -17.57 -14.10 2.24
N SER A 368 -18.58 -13.49 1.63
CA SER A 368 -19.83 -14.20 1.27
C SER A 368 -19.71 -15.10 0.03
N SER A 369 -18.67 -14.93 -0.79
CA SER A 369 -18.48 -15.65 -2.06
C SER A 369 -16.99 -15.81 -2.38
N THR A 370 -16.66 -16.59 -3.42
CA THR A 370 -15.26 -16.82 -3.87
C THR A 370 -15.15 -16.72 -5.39
N LEU A 371 -14.15 -16.00 -5.87
CA LEU A 371 -13.74 -15.95 -7.27
C LEU A 371 -12.72 -17.06 -7.55
N ASN A 372 -12.83 -17.77 -8.69
CA ASN A 372 -12.09 -19.00 -8.97
C ASN A 372 -11.60 -19.11 -10.44
N ASP A 373 -10.28 -19.10 -10.64
CA ASP A 373 -9.62 -19.20 -11.97
C ASP A 373 -8.34 -20.07 -11.91
N ASN A 374 -7.70 -20.36 -13.04
CA ASN A 374 -6.42 -21.07 -13.07
C ASN A 374 -5.32 -20.29 -12.32
N VAL A 375 -5.26 -18.98 -12.54
CA VAL A 375 -4.44 -18.00 -11.80
C VAL A 375 -5.32 -16.79 -11.56
N ILE A 376 -5.39 -16.31 -10.32
CA ILE A 376 -6.09 -15.06 -10.02
C ILE A 376 -5.09 -13.93 -9.84
N THR A 377 -5.46 -12.73 -10.26
CA THR A 377 -4.87 -11.48 -9.79
C THR A 377 -6.00 -10.48 -9.59
N ALA A 378 -6.36 -10.23 -8.34
CA ALA A 378 -7.38 -9.27 -7.95
C ALA A 378 -6.72 -8.03 -7.32
N VAL A 379 -7.33 -6.86 -7.50
CA VAL A 379 -6.69 -5.56 -7.25
C VAL A 379 -7.71 -4.57 -6.66
N ASN A 380 -7.53 -4.17 -5.41
CA ASN A 380 -8.40 -3.18 -4.73
C ASN A 380 -7.74 -1.80 -4.71
N ARG A 381 -8.47 -0.77 -5.14
CA ARG A 381 -8.02 0.62 -5.24
C ARG A 381 -8.40 1.43 -4.01
N PHE A 382 -7.44 2.13 -3.42
CA PHE A 382 -7.62 2.92 -2.21
C PHE A 382 -7.10 4.35 -2.40
N ASP A 383 -7.56 5.26 -1.53
CA ASP A 383 -7.12 6.67 -1.48
C ASP A 383 -6.26 6.88 -0.22
N PHE A 384 -4.95 6.74 -0.36
CA PHE A 384 -3.99 6.65 0.74
C PHE A 384 -3.68 8.02 1.36
N GLY A 385 -3.56 8.06 2.69
CA GLY A 385 -3.29 9.29 3.42
C GLY A 385 -1.87 9.83 3.23
N LYS A 386 -1.67 11.08 3.63
CA LYS A 386 -0.36 11.74 3.56
C LYS A 386 0.66 11.04 4.44
N ASN A 387 1.86 10.86 3.92
CA ASN A 387 3.00 10.24 4.62
C ASN A 387 2.68 8.85 5.21
N GLU A 388 1.77 8.08 4.61
CA GLU A 388 1.45 6.72 5.09
C GLU A 388 2.42 5.65 4.55
N ALA A 389 2.77 4.69 5.40
CA ALA A 389 3.56 3.51 5.05
C ALA A 389 2.76 2.22 5.28
N LEU A 390 2.71 1.35 4.27
CA LEU A 390 2.07 0.04 4.30
C LEU A 390 2.81 -0.91 5.26
N GLN A 391 2.11 -1.36 6.29
CA GLN A 391 2.57 -2.28 7.34
C GLN A 391 2.11 -3.72 7.09
N GLY A 392 1.08 -3.92 6.27
CA GLY A 392 0.54 -5.25 5.97
C GLY A 392 -0.51 -5.25 4.87
N VAL A 393 -0.74 -6.41 4.27
CA VAL A 393 -1.89 -6.67 3.39
C VAL A 393 -2.62 -7.89 3.93
N MET A 394 -3.92 -7.77 4.20
CA MET A 394 -4.81 -8.89 4.55
C MET A 394 -5.57 -9.32 3.30
N PHE A 395 -5.71 -10.62 3.07
CA PHE A 395 -6.53 -11.17 2.00
C PHE A 395 -7.11 -12.53 2.40
N ALA A 396 -8.18 -12.98 1.75
CA ALA A 396 -8.78 -14.29 2.03
C ALA A 396 -8.74 -15.25 0.82
N THR A 397 -8.42 -16.52 1.07
CA THR A 397 -8.34 -17.59 0.06
C THR A 397 -8.37 -18.97 0.73
N ASP A 398 -8.88 -19.99 0.04
CA ASP A 398 -8.79 -21.41 0.43
C ASP A 398 -7.76 -22.21 -0.38
N SER A 399 -6.96 -21.55 -1.24
CA SER A 399 -5.93 -22.15 -2.09
C SER A 399 -4.68 -22.62 -1.32
N VAL A 400 -4.85 -23.44 -0.28
CA VAL A 400 -3.77 -23.88 0.62
C VAL A 400 -2.59 -24.50 -0.15
N GLY A 401 -1.39 -23.98 0.10
CA GLY A 401 -0.16 -24.42 -0.57
C GLY A 401 0.11 -23.79 -1.95
N ALA A 402 -0.83 -23.02 -2.52
CA ALA A 402 -0.58 -22.19 -3.71
C ALA A 402 0.50 -21.14 -3.44
N ASP A 403 1.17 -20.68 -4.50
CA ASP A 403 2.05 -19.52 -4.40
C ASP A 403 1.23 -18.23 -4.47
N TYR A 404 1.54 -17.25 -3.61
CA TYR A 404 0.96 -15.90 -3.69
C TYR A 404 2.04 -14.84 -3.90
N GLU A 405 1.64 -13.73 -4.53
CA GLU A 405 2.47 -12.54 -4.73
C GLU A 405 1.63 -11.28 -4.44
N LEU A 406 2.24 -10.31 -3.76
CA LEU A 406 1.62 -9.06 -3.35
C LEU A 406 2.34 -7.89 -4.03
N TYR A 407 1.57 -6.98 -4.62
CA TYR A 407 2.10 -5.78 -5.28
C TYR A 407 1.34 -4.51 -4.87
N PHE A 408 2.05 -3.39 -4.87
CA PHE A 408 1.43 -2.07 -4.97
C PHE A 408 1.32 -1.70 -6.46
N VAL A 409 0.16 -1.21 -6.90
CA VAL A 409 -0.10 -0.77 -8.27
C VAL A 409 -0.32 0.74 -8.26
N PRO A 410 0.55 1.55 -8.89
CA PRO A 410 0.42 3.00 -8.89
C PRO A 410 -0.73 3.46 -9.81
N GLU A 411 -1.35 4.59 -9.44
CA GLU A 411 -2.21 5.35 -10.35
C GLU A 411 -1.36 6.40 -11.08
N LEU A 412 -1.30 6.30 -12.41
CA LEU A 412 -0.60 7.23 -13.28
C LEU A 412 -1.63 7.88 -14.22
N ASP A 413 -1.63 9.21 -14.29
CA ASP A 413 -2.56 10.00 -15.11
C ASP A 413 -4.05 9.60 -14.94
N GLY A 414 -4.43 9.26 -13.70
CA GLY A 414 -5.78 8.86 -13.31
C GLY A 414 -6.15 7.40 -13.58
N LYS A 415 -5.21 6.57 -14.02
CA LYS A 415 -5.42 5.14 -14.35
C LYS A 415 -4.43 4.23 -13.61
N LEU A 416 -4.91 3.09 -13.09
CA LEU A 416 -4.04 2.09 -12.48
C LEU A 416 -3.12 1.44 -13.54
N ASN A 417 -1.81 1.45 -13.30
CA ASN A 417 -0.82 0.88 -14.22
C ASN A 417 -0.19 -0.39 -13.65
N TYR A 418 -0.75 -1.55 -14.00
CA TYR A 418 -0.23 -2.86 -13.58
C TYR A 418 1.15 -3.20 -14.17
N GLY A 419 1.56 -2.56 -15.28
CA GLY A 419 2.91 -2.66 -15.83
C GLY A 419 3.96 -2.00 -14.93
N ALA A 420 3.58 -0.92 -14.23
CA ALA A 420 4.40 -0.18 -13.28
C ALA A 420 4.26 -0.65 -11.81
N ARG A 421 3.69 -1.85 -11.58
CA ARG A 421 3.49 -2.40 -10.23
C ARG A 421 4.81 -2.65 -9.50
N MET A 422 4.83 -2.38 -8.20
CA MET A 422 5.98 -2.60 -7.32
C MET A 422 5.75 -3.85 -6.46
N PHE A 423 6.72 -4.76 -6.44
CA PHE A 423 6.66 -5.96 -5.61
C PHE A 423 6.74 -5.62 -4.12
N LEU A 424 5.87 -6.24 -3.32
CA LEU A 424 5.84 -6.08 -1.86
C LEU A 424 6.37 -7.34 -1.15
N LYS A 425 5.84 -8.52 -1.51
CA LYS A 425 6.13 -9.80 -0.85
C LYS A 425 5.59 -10.98 -1.67
N SER A 426 6.10 -12.17 -1.44
CA SER A 426 5.52 -13.44 -1.91
C SER A 426 5.63 -14.52 -0.84
N GLY A 427 4.99 -15.66 -1.07
CA GLY A 427 5.04 -16.82 -0.18
C GLY A 427 4.09 -17.92 -0.62
N LYS A 428 3.75 -18.82 0.31
CA LYS A 428 2.73 -19.84 0.11
C LYS A 428 1.53 -19.61 1.02
N VAL A 429 0.33 -19.86 0.50
CA VAL A 429 -0.92 -19.81 1.26
C VAL A 429 -0.84 -20.84 2.41
N PRO A 430 -0.78 -20.39 3.68
CA PRO A 430 -0.42 -21.27 4.81
C PRO A 430 -1.60 -22.08 5.37
N PHE A 431 -2.81 -21.55 5.21
CA PHE A 431 -4.08 -22.09 5.66
C PHE A 431 -5.20 -21.43 4.83
N SER A 432 -6.41 -21.95 4.93
CA SER A 432 -7.62 -21.36 4.37
C SER A 432 -8.25 -20.34 5.33
N GLY A 433 -8.70 -19.21 4.80
CA GLY A 433 -9.31 -18.12 5.57
C GLY A 433 -8.61 -16.78 5.33
N TYR A 434 -8.67 -15.87 6.31
CA TYR A 434 -8.04 -14.54 6.24
C TYR A 434 -6.57 -14.60 6.65
N ILE A 435 -5.68 -14.12 5.78
CA ILE A 435 -4.23 -14.15 5.93
C ILE A 435 -3.71 -12.71 5.87
N THR A 436 -3.13 -12.19 6.95
CA THR A 436 -2.33 -10.96 6.90
C THR A 436 -0.86 -11.28 6.59
N GLN A 437 -0.29 -10.53 5.67
CA GLN A 437 1.13 -10.53 5.36
C GLN A 437 1.78 -9.20 5.73
N ASP A 438 2.62 -9.25 6.76
CA ASP A 438 3.37 -8.11 7.28
C ASP A 438 4.34 -7.58 6.22
N ILE A 439 4.34 -6.27 6.00
CA ILE A 439 5.17 -5.53 5.03
C ILE A 439 6.09 -4.57 5.80
N SER A 440 7.35 -4.47 5.37
CA SER A 440 8.40 -3.69 6.06
C SER A 440 8.29 -2.18 5.84
N SER A 441 7.18 -1.54 6.25
CA SER A 441 6.91 -0.10 6.11
C SER A 441 7.13 0.42 4.69
N PHE A 442 6.49 -0.19 3.70
CA PHE A 442 6.62 0.26 2.31
C PHE A 442 5.97 1.65 2.15
N PRO A 443 6.69 2.69 1.70
CA PRO A 443 6.15 4.04 1.60
C PRO A 443 5.08 4.10 0.49
N LEU A 444 3.89 4.59 0.82
CA LEU A 444 2.81 4.77 -0.16
C LEU A 444 2.85 6.20 -0.74
N PRO A 445 2.33 6.41 -1.97
CA PRO A 445 2.05 7.74 -2.45
C PRO A 445 0.85 8.33 -1.72
N THR A 446 0.83 9.64 -1.54
CA THR A 446 -0.37 10.39 -1.15
C THR A 446 -1.41 10.29 -2.26
N GLY A 447 -2.63 9.87 -1.92
CA GLY A 447 -3.74 9.76 -2.86
C GLY A 447 -3.90 8.34 -3.42
N LYS A 448 -4.42 8.26 -4.64
CA LYS A 448 -4.89 6.99 -5.21
C LYS A 448 -3.77 6.03 -5.62
N GLY A 449 -4.00 4.75 -5.32
CA GLY A 449 -3.22 3.61 -5.78
C GLY A 449 -3.99 2.32 -5.47
N ALA A 450 -3.39 1.16 -5.69
CA ALA A 450 -4.07 -0.11 -5.41
C ALA A 450 -3.14 -1.19 -4.83
N LEU A 451 -3.75 -2.17 -4.15
CA LEU A 451 -3.08 -3.37 -3.66
C LEU A 451 -3.55 -4.56 -4.50
N ALA A 452 -2.60 -5.28 -5.10
CA ALA A 452 -2.86 -6.46 -5.91
C ALA A 452 -2.42 -7.74 -5.18
N VAL A 453 -3.29 -8.74 -5.21
CA VAL A 453 -3.05 -10.09 -4.70
C VAL A 453 -3.13 -11.06 -5.88
N ARG A 454 -2.00 -11.67 -6.22
CA ARG A 454 -1.89 -12.74 -7.22
C ARG A 454 -1.77 -14.09 -6.52
N ILE A 455 -2.52 -15.09 -6.98
CA ILE A 455 -2.52 -16.47 -6.45
C ILE A 455 -2.40 -17.44 -7.62
N ASP A 456 -1.47 -18.39 -7.51
CA ASP A 456 -1.13 -19.39 -8.55
C ASP A 456 -1.05 -20.80 -7.93
N ASN A 457 -2.15 -21.53 -8.05
CA ASN A 457 -2.34 -22.89 -7.53
C ASN A 457 -2.06 -23.98 -8.59
N ARG A 458 -1.67 -23.61 -9.82
CA ARG A 458 -1.50 -24.54 -10.96
C ARG A 458 -0.52 -25.67 -10.69
N LYS A 459 0.50 -25.44 -9.84
CA LYS A 459 1.46 -26.48 -9.40
C LYS A 459 0.81 -27.67 -8.70
N ASN A 460 -0.38 -27.49 -8.14
CA ASN A 460 -1.17 -28.52 -7.48
C ASN A 460 -2.29 -29.10 -8.38
N ASN A 461 -2.40 -28.64 -9.64
CA ASN A 461 -3.50 -28.95 -10.58
C ASN A 461 -4.91 -28.59 -10.06
N ILE A 462 -5.00 -27.59 -9.18
CA ILE A 462 -6.26 -27.06 -8.62
C ILE A 462 -6.38 -25.58 -9.04
N LYS A 463 -7.61 -25.05 -9.12
CA LYS A 463 -7.83 -23.62 -9.36
C LYS A 463 -7.29 -22.77 -8.20
N SER A 464 -6.94 -21.54 -8.54
CA SER A 464 -6.63 -20.45 -7.62
C SER A 464 -7.92 -19.72 -7.23
N SER A 465 -8.02 -19.33 -5.96
CA SER A 465 -9.23 -18.75 -5.36
C SER A 465 -8.91 -17.46 -4.59
N ILE A 466 -9.85 -16.50 -4.58
CA ILE A 466 -9.82 -15.37 -3.64
C ILE A 466 -11.23 -15.05 -3.16
N GLY A 467 -11.37 -14.69 -1.89
CA GLY A 467 -12.65 -14.29 -1.29
C GLY A 467 -13.24 -13.04 -1.95
N LEU A 468 -14.56 -13.00 -2.04
CA LEU A 468 -15.35 -11.85 -2.49
C LEU A 468 -16.42 -11.51 -1.44
N GLU A 469 -16.67 -10.21 -1.28
CA GLU A 469 -17.98 -9.73 -0.92
C GLU A 469 -18.86 -9.73 -2.17
N LYS A 470 -20.01 -10.41 -2.13
CA LYS A 470 -21.01 -10.44 -3.21
C LYS A 470 -22.40 -10.85 -2.68
N ASN A 471 -23.46 -10.35 -3.32
CA ASN A 471 -24.83 -10.82 -3.04
C ASN A 471 -25.01 -12.28 -3.44
N VAL A 472 -25.45 -13.13 -2.50
CA VAL A 472 -25.73 -14.55 -2.70
C VAL A 472 -27.24 -14.79 -2.63
N SER A 473 -27.76 -15.66 -3.50
CA SER A 473 -29.19 -15.98 -3.54
C SER A 473 -29.67 -16.56 -2.21
N ASN A 474 -30.81 -16.08 -1.71
CA ASN A 474 -31.41 -16.37 -0.40
C ASN A 474 -30.60 -15.95 0.84
N PHE A 475 -29.45 -15.27 0.69
CA PHE A 475 -28.62 -14.82 1.81
C PHE A 475 -28.97 -13.39 2.26
N ASN A 476 -30.23 -13.18 2.64
CA ASN A 476 -30.80 -11.84 2.82
C ASN A 476 -30.27 -11.05 4.03
N MET A 477 -29.52 -11.69 4.94
CA MET A 477 -28.92 -11.05 6.13
C MET A 477 -27.69 -10.17 5.81
N PHE A 478 -27.24 -10.18 4.56
CA PHE A 478 -26.08 -9.41 4.10
C PHE A 478 -26.30 -8.88 2.68
N VAL A 479 -26.17 -7.57 2.49
CA VAL A 479 -26.32 -6.89 1.21
C VAL A 479 -25.01 -6.22 0.83
N ALA A 480 -24.27 -6.88 -0.05
CA ALA A 480 -22.99 -6.43 -0.59
C ALA A 480 -23.13 -5.11 -1.37
N LYS A 481 -22.12 -4.24 -1.26
CA LYS A 481 -22.09 -2.93 -1.91
C LYS A 481 -20.71 -2.69 -2.52
N ALA A 482 -20.69 -2.37 -3.81
CA ALA A 482 -19.46 -2.11 -4.54
C ALA A 482 -19.69 -1.04 -5.63
N ASN A 483 -18.67 -0.23 -5.87
CA ASN A 483 -18.67 0.80 -6.90
C ASN A 483 -17.74 0.43 -8.07
N ILE A 484 -18.06 0.97 -9.25
CA ILE A 484 -17.12 1.01 -10.37
C ILE A 484 -15.90 1.84 -9.93
N GLY A 485 -14.71 1.26 -10.06
CA GLY A 485 -13.44 1.85 -9.69
C GLY A 485 -12.81 1.31 -8.40
N GLU A 486 -13.45 0.38 -7.69
CA GLU A 486 -12.95 -0.21 -6.42
C GLU A 486 -12.13 -1.49 -6.64
N THR A 487 -12.76 -2.54 -7.19
CA THR A 487 -12.14 -3.85 -7.41
C THR A 487 -11.93 -4.14 -8.90
N TYR A 488 -10.71 -4.51 -9.26
CA TYR A 488 -10.31 -4.95 -10.60
C TYR A 488 -9.76 -6.38 -10.58
N ILE A 489 -9.80 -7.04 -11.74
CA ILE A 489 -9.12 -8.30 -12.00
C ILE A 489 -8.17 -8.16 -13.20
N LEU A 490 -7.10 -8.94 -13.25
CA LEU A 490 -6.22 -9.01 -14.42
C LEU A 490 -6.76 -10.03 -15.43
N LYS A 491 -7.20 -9.57 -16.61
CA LYS A 491 -7.50 -10.42 -17.78
C LYS A 491 -6.65 -9.97 -18.97
N ASN A 492 -6.02 -10.89 -19.68
CA ASN A 492 -5.20 -10.61 -20.87
C ASN A 492 -4.16 -9.49 -20.63
N ASN A 493 -3.51 -9.49 -19.46
CA ASN A 493 -2.59 -8.46 -18.95
C ASN A 493 -3.17 -7.04 -18.76
N GLN A 494 -4.49 -6.86 -18.90
CA GLN A 494 -5.21 -5.62 -18.63
C GLN A 494 -6.03 -5.71 -17.34
N LEU A 495 -6.20 -4.59 -16.64
CA LEU A 495 -7.10 -4.49 -15.48
C LEU A 495 -8.53 -4.25 -15.95
N VAL A 496 -9.41 -5.22 -15.73
CA VAL A 496 -10.85 -5.13 -15.97
C VAL A 496 -11.56 -4.87 -14.66
N ASP A 497 -12.44 -3.88 -14.63
CA ASP A 497 -13.23 -3.52 -13.46
C ASP A 497 -14.32 -4.59 -13.20
N LEU A 498 -14.27 -5.23 -12.02
CA LEU A 498 -15.12 -6.36 -11.70
C LEU A 498 -16.61 -5.96 -11.66
N ASN A 499 -16.92 -4.71 -11.32
CA ASN A 499 -18.29 -4.20 -11.25
C ASN A 499 -18.85 -3.75 -12.60
N THR A 500 -18.02 -3.73 -13.65
CA THR A 500 -18.48 -3.58 -15.05
C THR A 500 -18.82 -4.92 -15.72
N MET A 501 -18.45 -6.05 -15.12
CA MET A 501 -18.62 -7.37 -15.72
C MET A 501 -20.03 -7.95 -15.44
N PRO A 502 -20.79 -8.40 -16.47
CA PRO A 502 -22.12 -8.98 -16.30
C PRO A 502 -22.14 -10.16 -15.32
N GLY A 503 -23.04 -10.11 -14.34
CA GLY A 503 -23.20 -11.13 -13.30
C GLY A 503 -22.29 -10.99 -12.07
N TYR A 504 -21.20 -10.20 -12.14
CA TYR A 504 -20.25 -10.04 -11.03
C TYR A 504 -20.68 -8.94 -10.07
N SER A 505 -21.14 -7.80 -10.56
CA SER A 505 -21.63 -6.68 -9.73
C SER A 505 -22.83 -7.06 -8.82
N PRO A 506 -22.95 -6.47 -7.61
CA PRO A 506 -21.87 -5.82 -6.86
C PRO A 506 -20.90 -6.89 -6.36
N ALA A 507 -19.60 -6.64 -6.53
CA ALA A 507 -18.53 -7.44 -5.95
C ALA A 507 -17.32 -6.60 -5.56
N ASN A 508 -16.77 -6.89 -4.37
CA ASN A 508 -15.47 -6.39 -3.93
C ASN A 508 -14.60 -7.56 -3.48
N ALA A 509 -13.31 -7.57 -3.86
CA ALA A 509 -12.42 -8.65 -3.43
C ALA A 509 -12.00 -8.46 -1.97
N VAL A 510 -11.83 -9.55 -1.22
CA VAL A 510 -11.36 -9.53 0.16
C VAL A 510 -9.86 -9.28 0.17
N ILE A 511 -9.50 -7.99 0.04
CA ILE A 511 -8.15 -7.44 0.11
C ILE A 511 -8.23 -6.16 0.95
N LYS A 512 -7.54 -6.14 2.10
CA LYS A 512 -7.48 -4.99 3.02
C LYS A 512 -6.03 -4.51 3.19
N GLY A 513 -5.81 -3.20 3.14
CA GLY A 513 -4.50 -2.57 3.34
C GLY A 513 -4.31 -2.07 4.77
N ILE A 514 -3.25 -2.51 5.45
CA ILE A 514 -2.89 -2.01 6.79
C ILE A 514 -1.79 -0.97 6.63
N THR A 515 -2.08 0.30 6.95
CA THR A 515 -1.13 1.40 6.87
C THR A 515 -0.81 1.98 8.26
N LYS A 516 0.22 2.80 8.34
CA LYS A 516 0.49 3.68 9.47
C LYS A 516 0.96 5.05 8.96
N PRO A 517 0.41 6.18 9.45
CA PRO A 517 0.96 7.50 9.16
C PRO A 517 2.34 7.67 9.81
N ILE A 518 3.26 8.32 9.09
CA ILE A 518 4.59 8.67 9.57
C ILE A 518 4.61 10.16 9.93
N ASP A 519 4.95 10.45 11.19
CA ASP A 519 4.89 11.80 11.74
C ASP A 519 5.86 12.78 11.07
N GLY A 520 5.43 14.04 10.99
CA GLY A 520 6.18 15.10 10.34
C GLY A 520 5.95 15.20 8.84
N GLY A 521 6.92 15.78 8.14
CA GLY A 521 6.80 16.17 6.73
C GLY A 521 6.03 17.49 6.56
N LYS A 522 6.33 18.20 5.47
CA LYS A 522 5.62 19.39 4.99
C LYS A 522 5.30 19.22 3.52
N GLU A 523 4.29 19.93 3.03
CA GLU A 523 3.89 19.87 1.62
C GLU A 523 3.68 21.28 1.06
N LEU A 524 4.42 21.60 0.00
CA LEU A 524 4.25 22.78 -0.83
C LEU A 524 3.69 22.34 -2.18
N SER A 525 2.39 22.01 -2.21
CA SER A 525 1.68 21.57 -3.43
C SER A 525 0.40 22.38 -3.65
N GLY A 526 0.19 22.83 -4.89
CA GLY A 526 -1.05 23.43 -5.35
C GLY A 526 -2.02 22.41 -5.96
N SER A 527 -3.23 22.85 -6.30
CA SER A 527 -4.11 22.10 -7.21
C SER A 527 -3.58 22.05 -8.65
N ASN A 528 -2.62 22.92 -8.98
CA ASN A 528 -1.88 22.97 -10.22
C ASN A 528 -0.48 23.57 -9.98
N ARG A 529 0.38 23.59 -11.00
CA ARG A 529 1.77 24.10 -10.93
C ARG A 529 1.87 25.58 -10.52
N TYR A 530 0.92 26.43 -10.93
CA TYR A 530 0.90 27.85 -10.56
C TYR A 530 0.64 28.02 -9.05
N GLU A 531 -0.32 27.28 -8.52
CA GLU A 531 -0.62 27.23 -7.08
C GLU A 531 0.53 26.63 -6.25
N THR A 532 1.29 25.67 -6.80
CA THR A 532 2.53 25.20 -6.16
C THR A 532 3.55 26.35 -6.03
N ALA A 533 3.80 27.09 -7.11
CA ALA A 533 4.74 28.21 -7.09
C ALA A 533 4.29 29.36 -6.16
N ILE A 534 2.98 29.64 -6.09
CA ILE A 534 2.42 30.60 -5.11
C ILE A 534 2.73 30.15 -3.68
N LYS A 535 2.46 28.88 -3.33
CA LYS A 535 2.76 28.34 -1.98
C LYS A 535 4.25 28.32 -1.65
N ILE A 536 5.12 28.09 -2.62
CA ILE A 536 6.57 28.23 -2.47
C ILE A 536 6.93 29.70 -2.17
N ALA A 537 6.34 30.64 -2.88
CA ALA A 537 6.53 32.07 -2.65
C ALA A 537 5.95 32.54 -1.30
N ASP A 538 4.83 31.99 -0.84
CA ASP A 538 4.29 32.21 0.51
C ASP A 538 5.22 31.67 1.61
N HIS A 539 5.81 30.49 1.39
CA HIS A 539 6.71 29.87 2.37
C HIS A 539 8.04 30.63 2.52
N GLY A 540 8.60 31.12 1.42
CA GLY A 540 9.91 31.78 1.42
C GLY A 540 9.90 33.31 1.56
N TRP A 541 8.84 33.99 1.11
CA TRP A 541 8.84 35.45 0.93
C TRP A 541 7.61 36.15 1.50
N LYS A 542 7.82 37.01 2.49
CA LYS A 542 6.80 37.95 3.00
C LYS A 542 6.60 39.16 2.08
N LYS A 543 7.68 39.57 1.39
CA LYS A 543 7.72 40.59 0.34
C LYS A 543 8.87 40.25 -0.62
N SER A 544 8.84 40.78 -1.83
CA SER A 544 9.96 40.73 -2.77
C SER A 544 9.92 41.96 -3.68
N GLU A 545 11.06 42.60 -3.96
CA GLU A 545 11.08 43.76 -4.86
C GLU A 545 11.02 43.35 -6.34
N ASN A 546 11.61 42.19 -6.67
CA ASN A 546 11.51 41.53 -7.97
C ASN A 546 10.79 40.18 -7.86
N VAL A 547 10.21 39.69 -8.96
CA VAL A 547 9.73 38.31 -9.15
C VAL A 547 10.22 37.78 -10.49
N PHE A 548 10.75 36.57 -10.51
CA PHE A 548 11.15 35.88 -11.74
C PHE A 548 9.93 35.16 -12.32
N LEU A 549 9.52 35.53 -13.53
CA LEU A 549 8.30 34.98 -14.14
C LEU A 549 8.65 34.11 -15.36
N VAL A 550 8.26 32.84 -15.31
CA VAL A 550 8.66 31.82 -16.29
C VAL A 550 7.43 31.08 -16.82
N ASN A 551 7.44 30.63 -18.09
CA ASN A 551 6.31 29.86 -18.62
C ASN A 551 6.22 28.49 -17.92
N GLY A 552 5.07 28.21 -17.28
CA GLY A 552 4.83 26.97 -16.55
C GLY A 552 4.95 25.69 -17.38
N SER A 553 4.80 25.76 -18.71
CA SER A 553 4.91 24.65 -19.67
C SER A 553 6.12 24.75 -20.63
N ALA A 554 6.95 25.80 -20.54
CA ALA A 554 8.13 25.94 -21.40
C ALA A 554 9.39 26.21 -20.55
N ILE A 555 9.75 25.22 -19.74
CA ILE A 555 10.73 25.36 -18.65
C ILE A 555 12.19 25.54 -19.11
N ALA A 556 12.49 25.21 -20.37
CA ALA A 556 13.87 25.06 -20.87
C ALA A 556 14.67 26.38 -20.87
N ASP A 557 14.01 27.51 -21.13
CA ASP A 557 14.63 28.84 -21.03
C ASP A 557 15.01 29.23 -19.59
N ALA A 558 14.35 28.63 -18.59
CA ALA A 558 14.42 29.06 -17.19
C ALA A 558 15.25 28.14 -16.27
N LEU A 559 15.76 27.01 -16.79
CA LEU A 559 16.57 26.03 -16.05
C LEU A 559 17.73 26.66 -15.25
N THR A 560 18.33 27.73 -15.80
CA THR A 560 19.50 28.40 -15.23
C THR A 560 19.16 29.69 -14.47
N ALA A 561 17.87 30.03 -14.29
CA ALA A 561 17.44 31.27 -13.64
C ALA A 561 17.68 31.31 -12.11
N THR A 562 17.82 30.16 -11.46
CA THR A 562 17.90 30.05 -9.99
C THR A 562 19.01 30.89 -9.34
N PRO A 563 20.27 30.95 -9.86
CA PRO A 563 21.31 31.78 -9.26
C PRO A 563 21.02 33.28 -9.30
N LEU A 564 20.40 33.77 -10.39
CA LEU A 564 20.03 35.18 -10.51
C LEU A 564 18.84 35.53 -9.61
N ALA A 565 17.79 34.69 -9.62
CA ALA A 565 16.67 34.81 -8.69
C ALA A 565 17.12 34.75 -7.22
N LYS A 566 18.12 33.93 -6.90
CA LYS A 566 18.71 33.85 -5.55
C LYS A 566 19.50 35.11 -5.18
N LEU A 567 20.26 35.70 -6.11
CA LEU A 567 20.98 36.97 -5.90
C LEU A 567 20.01 38.12 -5.62
N GLU A 568 19.04 38.34 -6.52
CA GLU A 568 17.97 39.34 -6.35
C GLU A 568 17.00 38.99 -5.20
N SER A 569 17.22 37.86 -4.52
CA SER A 569 16.42 37.37 -3.39
C SER A 569 14.92 37.29 -3.69
N ALA A 570 14.60 36.86 -4.91
CA ALA A 570 13.26 36.85 -5.50
C ALA A 570 12.71 35.42 -5.70
N PRO A 571 11.38 35.22 -5.59
CA PRO A 571 10.74 33.95 -5.93
C PRO A 571 10.63 33.75 -7.44
N ILE A 572 10.56 32.49 -7.85
CA ILE A 572 10.21 32.08 -9.21
C ILE A 572 8.72 31.74 -9.24
N LEU A 573 7.93 32.54 -9.96
CA LEU A 573 6.51 32.32 -10.23
C LEU A 573 6.29 31.90 -11.69
N LEU A 574 5.14 31.29 -11.95
CA LEU A 574 4.80 30.70 -13.25
C LEU A 574 3.72 31.53 -13.96
N THR A 575 3.82 31.66 -15.28
CA THR A 575 2.79 32.26 -16.16
C THR A 575 2.31 31.26 -17.21
N GLU A 576 1.08 31.41 -17.69
CA GLU A 576 0.68 30.81 -18.97
C GLU A 576 1.40 31.56 -20.10
N ARG A 577 1.48 30.97 -21.30
CA ARG A 577 2.16 31.59 -22.45
C ARG A 577 1.68 33.02 -22.75
N ASN A 578 0.38 33.29 -22.58
CA ASN A 578 -0.28 34.53 -23.02
C ASN A 578 -0.92 35.35 -21.89
N ARG A 579 -0.91 34.86 -20.65
CA ARG A 579 -1.58 35.51 -19.51
C ARG A 579 -0.93 35.11 -18.19
N VAL A 580 -0.69 36.09 -17.32
CA VAL A 580 -0.50 35.83 -15.90
C VAL A 580 -1.87 35.54 -15.32
N ASN A 581 -2.09 34.33 -14.79
CA ASN A 581 -3.37 34.03 -14.16
C ASN A 581 -3.59 34.87 -12.90
N ASP A 582 -4.85 35.00 -12.51
CA ASP A 582 -5.28 36.03 -11.57
C ASP A 582 -4.75 35.79 -10.15
N ASN A 583 -4.52 34.52 -9.78
CA ASN A 583 -3.89 34.14 -8.50
C ASN A 583 -2.39 34.46 -8.47
N VAL A 584 -1.66 34.25 -9.57
CA VAL A 584 -0.25 34.65 -9.69
C VAL A 584 -0.11 36.17 -9.71
N MET A 585 -0.98 36.88 -10.44
CA MET A 585 -1.01 38.35 -10.45
C MET A 585 -1.28 38.89 -9.03
N LYS A 586 -2.26 38.32 -8.31
CA LYS A 586 -2.50 38.65 -6.91
C LYS A 586 -1.27 38.37 -6.04
N LYS A 587 -0.58 37.23 -6.19
CA LYS A 587 0.63 36.93 -5.40
C LYS A 587 1.77 37.93 -5.68
N ILE A 588 1.89 38.44 -6.91
CA ILE A 588 2.82 39.52 -7.27
C ILE A 588 2.45 40.83 -6.54
N GLU A 589 1.16 41.17 -6.46
CA GLU A 589 0.65 42.32 -5.71
C GLU A 589 0.87 42.15 -4.18
N ASP A 590 0.49 41.00 -3.61
CA ASP A 590 0.67 40.66 -2.19
C ASP A 590 2.15 40.73 -1.77
N LEU A 591 3.09 40.32 -2.64
CA LEU A 591 4.54 40.45 -2.41
C LEU A 591 5.06 41.89 -2.43
N ASN A 592 4.23 42.88 -2.78
CA ASN A 592 4.61 44.30 -2.97
C ASN A 592 5.66 44.46 -4.09
N THR A 593 5.53 43.67 -5.15
CA THR A 593 6.50 43.58 -6.25
C THR A 593 6.60 44.88 -7.04
N LYS A 594 7.82 45.37 -7.28
CA LYS A 594 8.11 46.56 -8.10
C LYS A 594 8.55 46.19 -9.52
N LYS A 595 9.34 45.11 -9.64
CA LYS A 595 9.97 44.61 -10.85
C LYS A 595 9.50 43.18 -11.15
N VAL A 596 9.33 42.82 -12.42
CA VAL A 596 9.21 41.43 -12.84
C VAL A 596 10.21 41.16 -13.95
N THR A 597 11.11 40.20 -13.71
CA THR A 597 12.06 39.71 -14.71
C THR A 597 11.45 38.48 -15.39
N ILE A 598 10.98 38.65 -16.62
CA ILE A 598 10.51 37.55 -17.46
C ILE A 598 11.72 36.77 -17.98
N ILE A 599 11.70 35.45 -17.85
CA ILE A 599 12.71 34.57 -18.47
C ILE A 599 12.11 33.87 -19.69
N GLY A 600 12.83 33.98 -20.81
CA GLY A 600 12.46 33.36 -22.08
C GLY A 600 11.91 34.34 -23.12
N GLY A 601 12.04 33.94 -24.38
CA GLY A 601 11.67 34.76 -25.53
C GLY A 601 10.16 34.93 -25.71
N GLU A 602 9.75 35.72 -26.70
CA GLU A 602 8.33 35.97 -27.00
C GLU A 602 7.54 34.73 -27.44
N ASN A 603 8.22 33.64 -27.82
CA ASN A 603 7.63 32.32 -28.06
C ASN A 603 7.33 31.56 -26.75
N SER A 604 8.10 31.80 -25.69
CA SER A 604 7.90 31.21 -24.37
C SER A 604 6.88 32.03 -23.57
N VAL A 605 7.06 33.35 -23.47
CA VAL A 605 6.15 34.27 -22.75
C VAL A 605 5.83 35.46 -23.66
N SER A 606 4.60 35.58 -24.17
CA SER A 606 4.28 36.58 -25.20
C SER A 606 4.24 38.01 -24.67
N PRO A 607 4.28 39.04 -25.55
CA PRO A 607 4.12 40.44 -25.16
C PRO A 607 2.79 40.76 -24.44
N ALA A 608 1.78 39.88 -24.50
CA ALA A 608 0.53 40.05 -23.76
C ALA A 608 0.74 39.99 -22.23
N VAL A 609 1.57 39.07 -21.75
CA VAL A 609 1.97 38.96 -20.32
C VAL A 609 2.68 40.23 -19.87
N GLU A 610 3.62 40.71 -20.68
CA GLU A 610 4.38 41.92 -20.41
C GLU A 610 3.50 43.17 -20.38
N LYS A 611 2.52 43.27 -21.30
CA LYS A 611 1.50 44.34 -21.29
C LYS A 611 0.60 44.27 -20.06
N GLN A 612 0.18 43.08 -19.64
CA GLN A 612 -0.65 42.86 -18.45
C GLN A 612 0.06 43.34 -17.17
N LEU A 613 1.35 43.02 -17.02
CA LEU A 613 2.19 43.48 -15.91
C LEU A 613 2.41 45.01 -15.96
N LYS A 614 2.79 45.56 -17.12
CA LYS A 614 2.98 47.02 -17.29
C LYS A 614 1.69 47.81 -17.00
N SER A 615 0.50 47.27 -17.30
CA SER A 615 -0.78 47.91 -16.94
C SER A 615 -1.08 47.95 -15.43
N LYS A 616 -0.36 47.18 -14.62
CA LYS A 616 -0.40 47.24 -13.15
C LYS A 616 0.66 48.18 -12.55
N GLY A 617 1.41 48.91 -13.38
CA GLY A 617 2.49 49.81 -12.94
C GLY A 617 3.81 49.11 -12.58
N ILE A 618 3.92 47.81 -12.88
CA ILE A 618 5.11 47.00 -12.59
C ILE A 618 6.17 47.25 -13.67
N LEU A 619 7.43 47.47 -13.26
CA LEU A 619 8.57 47.49 -14.17
C LEU A 619 8.82 46.07 -14.70
N VAL A 620 8.85 45.89 -16.02
CA VAL A 620 9.12 44.56 -16.60
C VAL A 620 10.43 44.57 -17.38
N GLU A 621 11.31 43.66 -17.00
CA GLU A 621 12.53 43.30 -17.71
C GLU A 621 12.35 41.92 -18.35
N ARG A 622 13.15 41.61 -19.38
CA ARG A 622 13.12 40.30 -20.03
C ARG A 622 14.54 39.82 -20.34
N ILE A 623 14.88 38.61 -19.89
CA ILE A 623 16.15 37.94 -20.20
C ILE A 623 15.85 36.78 -21.14
N TYR A 624 16.38 36.87 -22.37
CA TYR A 624 16.16 35.88 -23.42
C TYR A 624 17.28 35.90 -24.46
N GLY A 625 17.46 34.78 -25.16
CA GLY A 625 18.18 34.69 -26.42
C GLY A 625 17.33 34.06 -27.52
N SER A 626 17.94 33.70 -28.64
CA SER A 626 17.23 33.04 -29.77
C SER A 626 16.84 31.59 -29.46
N ASN A 627 17.39 31.01 -28.41
CA ASN A 627 17.22 29.64 -27.95
C ASN A 627 17.68 29.50 -26.48
N ARG A 628 17.40 28.36 -25.85
CA ARG A 628 17.76 28.05 -24.45
C ARG A 628 19.25 28.25 -24.12
N TYR A 629 20.14 28.04 -25.08
CA TYR A 629 21.60 28.18 -24.90
C TYR A 629 21.99 29.65 -24.76
N GLU A 630 21.52 30.50 -25.66
CA GLU A 630 21.69 31.96 -25.58
C GLU A 630 20.95 32.56 -24.37
N THR A 631 19.75 32.07 -24.03
CA THR A 631 19.06 32.48 -22.79
C THR A 631 19.92 32.15 -21.56
N SER A 632 20.56 30.98 -21.51
CA SER A 632 21.46 30.63 -20.40
C SER A 632 22.70 31.52 -20.31
N GLU A 633 23.27 31.91 -21.46
CA GLU A 633 24.36 32.89 -21.52
C GLU A 633 23.93 34.26 -20.99
N LYS A 634 22.75 34.73 -21.40
CA LYS A 634 22.21 36.03 -20.97
C LYS A 634 21.95 36.06 -19.47
N ILE A 635 21.40 34.99 -18.89
CA ILE A 635 21.25 34.85 -17.44
C ILE A 635 22.62 34.86 -16.74
N ALA A 636 23.62 34.14 -17.28
CA ALA A 636 24.98 34.15 -16.74
C ALA A 636 25.66 35.53 -16.82
N THR A 637 25.40 36.30 -17.88
CA THR A 637 25.83 37.69 -18.04
C THR A 637 25.26 38.59 -16.94
N GLU A 638 23.97 38.47 -16.60
CA GLU A 638 23.38 39.25 -15.50
C GLU A 638 23.92 38.82 -14.13
N VAL A 639 24.12 37.50 -13.88
CA VAL A 639 24.77 37.01 -12.64
C VAL A 639 26.16 37.61 -12.44
N MET A 640 26.95 37.78 -13.52
CA MET A 640 28.28 38.41 -13.45
C MET A 640 28.24 39.92 -13.23
N LYS A 641 27.20 40.63 -13.70
CA LYS A 641 27.05 42.07 -13.47
C LYS A 641 26.80 42.37 -11.99
N GLU A 642 25.87 41.61 -11.39
CA GLU A 642 25.50 41.70 -9.98
C GLU A 642 26.60 41.16 -9.06
N HIS A 643 27.23 40.03 -9.41
CA HIS A 643 28.30 39.42 -8.63
C HIS A 643 29.59 39.26 -9.44
N LYS A 644 30.42 40.32 -9.43
CA LYS A 644 31.63 40.44 -10.26
C LYS A 644 32.74 39.42 -9.98
N ASP A 645 32.76 38.78 -8.80
CA ASP A 645 33.81 37.84 -8.41
C ASP A 645 33.40 36.36 -8.58
N ILE A 646 32.94 35.98 -9.78
CA ILE A 646 32.63 34.58 -10.09
C ILE A 646 33.91 33.74 -10.09
N LYS A 647 33.99 32.76 -9.18
CA LYS A 647 35.10 31.79 -9.09
C LYS A 647 34.81 30.43 -9.69
N SER A 648 33.56 30.14 -10.04
CA SER A 648 33.16 28.84 -10.59
C SER A 648 32.04 28.98 -11.61
N VAL A 649 31.99 28.03 -12.56
CA VAL A 649 30.95 27.91 -13.57
C VAL A 649 30.45 26.47 -13.62
N ALA A 650 29.18 26.26 -13.99
CA ALA A 650 28.61 24.94 -14.21
C ALA A 650 28.02 24.80 -15.62
N VAL A 651 28.07 23.58 -16.15
CA VAL A 651 27.47 23.22 -17.44
C VAL A 651 26.56 22.01 -17.26
N ALA A 652 25.37 22.07 -17.86
CA ALA A 652 24.46 20.94 -18.05
C ALA A 652 23.94 20.91 -19.49
N ASN A 653 23.43 19.79 -19.98
CA ASN A 653 22.86 19.71 -21.32
C ASN A 653 21.43 20.29 -21.34
N GLY A 654 21.14 21.17 -22.31
CA GLY A 654 19.86 21.88 -22.41
C GLY A 654 18.67 21.05 -22.92
N ASP A 655 18.87 19.87 -23.51
CA ASP A 655 17.83 19.00 -24.09
C ASP A 655 17.66 17.68 -23.32
N ARG A 656 18.77 17.10 -22.84
CA ARG A 656 18.87 15.81 -22.13
C ARG A 656 19.15 15.98 -20.64
N GLY A 657 19.81 17.06 -20.24
CA GLY A 657 20.32 17.29 -18.89
C GLY A 657 19.44 18.19 -18.01
N LEU A 658 18.15 18.34 -18.31
CA LEU A 658 17.26 19.25 -17.56
C LEU A 658 17.19 18.88 -16.06
N ALA A 659 17.09 17.58 -15.75
CA ALA A 659 17.07 17.10 -14.37
C ALA A 659 18.45 17.24 -13.67
N ASP A 660 19.55 17.17 -14.43
CA ASP A 660 20.91 17.43 -13.95
C ASP A 660 21.03 18.93 -13.55
N ALA A 661 20.56 19.84 -14.40
CA ALA A 661 20.54 21.28 -14.16
C ALA A 661 19.67 21.66 -12.95
N ILE A 662 18.44 21.14 -12.85
CA ILE A 662 17.54 21.40 -11.72
C ILE A 662 18.09 20.81 -10.41
N SER A 663 18.72 19.63 -10.44
CA SER A 663 19.40 19.08 -9.25
C SER A 663 20.50 20.00 -8.73
N PHE A 664 21.29 20.59 -9.64
CA PHE A 664 22.38 21.49 -9.28
C PHE A 664 21.93 22.92 -8.95
N SER A 665 20.73 23.33 -9.36
CA SER A 665 20.21 24.71 -9.21
C SER A 665 20.31 25.27 -7.79
N SER A 666 20.01 24.46 -6.77
CA SER A 666 20.13 24.82 -5.35
C SER A 666 21.57 25.17 -4.95
N VAL A 667 22.54 24.33 -5.34
CA VAL A 667 23.98 24.53 -5.11
C VAL A 667 24.47 25.76 -5.88
N ALA A 668 24.02 25.91 -7.12
CA ALA A 668 24.40 27.03 -7.99
C ALA A 668 23.92 28.37 -7.44
N GLY A 669 22.71 28.43 -6.88
CA GLY A 669 22.21 29.62 -6.21
C GLY A 669 22.92 29.91 -4.90
N GLU A 670 23.17 28.89 -4.07
CA GLU A 670 23.87 29.06 -2.78
C GLU A 670 25.27 29.67 -2.96
N LYS A 671 25.99 29.20 -3.99
CA LYS A 671 27.41 29.49 -4.21
C LYS A 671 27.66 30.48 -5.36
N THR A 672 26.60 31.12 -5.88
CA THR A 672 26.62 32.07 -7.00
C THR A 672 27.41 31.57 -8.21
N ILE A 673 27.06 30.36 -8.67
CA ILE A 673 27.67 29.70 -9.83
C ILE A 673 26.73 29.89 -11.03
N PRO A 674 27.14 30.60 -12.10
CA PRO A 674 26.38 30.63 -13.34
C PRO A 674 26.27 29.22 -13.94
N ILE A 675 25.05 28.83 -14.34
CA ILE A 675 24.83 27.60 -15.11
C ILE A 675 24.71 28.00 -16.58
N LEU A 676 25.52 27.37 -17.44
CA LEU A 676 25.43 27.45 -18.88
C LEU A 676 24.84 26.14 -19.43
N LEU A 677 24.12 26.21 -20.54
CA LEU A 677 23.60 25.03 -21.23
C LEU A 677 24.47 24.66 -22.44
N SER A 678 24.84 23.39 -22.55
CA SER A 678 25.41 22.81 -23.77
C SER A 678 24.34 22.15 -24.63
N ASN A 679 24.48 22.19 -25.95
CA ASN A 679 23.68 21.32 -26.83
C ASN A 679 24.21 19.87 -26.82
N ASN A 680 23.55 18.97 -27.55
CA ASN A 680 23.95 17.55 -27.64
C ASN A 680 25.31 17.29 -28.32
N SER A 681 25.86 18.28 -29.04
CA SER A 681 27.21 18.25 -29.62
C SER A 681 28.29 18.77 -28.66
N GLY A 682 27.89 19.35 -27.51
CA GLY A 682 28.77 20.01 -26.56
C GLY A 682 28.96 21.52 -26.81
N ASN A 683 28.31 22.11 -27.82
CA ASN A 683 28.46 23.54 -28.10
C ASN A 683 27.82 24.36 -26.97
N ILE A 684 28.56 25.34 -26.45
CA ILE A 684 28.14 26.24 -25.36
C ILE A 684 28.33 27.69 -25.81
N LYS A 685 27.38 28.55 -25.45
CA LYS A 685 27.54 30.01 -25.58
C LYS A 685 28.15 30.56 -24.30
N LEU A 686 29.43 30.93 -24.34
CA LEU A 686 30.07 31.66 -23.23
C LEU A 686 29.63 33.14 -23.24
N PRO A 687 29.33 33.75 -22.09
CA PRO A 687 29.22 35.20 -21.96
C PRO A 687 30.60 35.86 -22.03
N GLU A 688 30.67 37.13 -22.42
CA GLU A 688 31.95 37.85 -22.63
C GLU A 688 32.85 37.85 -21.38
N GLY A 689 32.26 38.02 -20.18
CA GLY A 689 32.98 37.97 -18.91
C GLY A 689 33.56 36.60 -18.52
N LEU A 690 33.22 35.52 -19.24
CA LEU A 690 33.83 34.17 -19.09
C LEU A 690 34.73 33.78 -20.27
N MET A 691 35.02 34.69 -21.20
CA MET A 691 35.99 34.44 -22.28
C MET A 691 37.41 34.37 -21.74
N ASP A 692 37.78 35.28 -20.81
CA ASP A 692 38.99 35.07 -20.00
C ASP A 692 38.68 34.16 -18.81
N LYS A 693 39.10 32.91 -18.95
CA LYS A 693 38.96 31.85 -17.96
C LYS A 693 40.08 31.92 -16.91
N SER A 694 40.64 33.09 -16.61
CA SER A 694 41.67 33.30 -15.56
C SER A 694 41.07 33.43 -14.16
N SER A 695 39.87 33.99 -14.05
CA SER A 695 39.10 34.19 -12.82
C SER A 695 38.47 32.90 -12.27
N ILE A 696 38.12 31.98 -13.16
CA ILE A 696 37.47 30.70 -12.85
C ILE A 696 38.48 29.71 -12.26
N ARG A 697 38.26 29.36 -10.99
CA ARG A 697 39.06 28.39 -10.24
C ARG A 697 38.56 26.96 -10.40
N ASP A 698 37.24 26.75 -10.45
CA ASP A 698 36.62 25.41 -10.52
C ASP A 698 35.51 25.38 -11.58
N SER A 699 35.42 24.32 -12.36
CA SER A 699 34.37 24.16 -13.38
C SER A 699 33.62 22.84 -13.20
N TYR A 700 32.29 22.87 -13.19
CA TYR A 700 31.47 21.69 -12.92
C TYR A 700 30.70 21.23 -14.17
N ILE A 701 30.88 19.96 -14.57
CA ILE A 701 30.02 19.34 -15.59
C ILE A 701 29.00 18.48 -14.90
N ILE A 702 27.73 18.82 -15.00
CA ILE A 702 26.64 18.08 -14.37
C ILE A 702 25.98 17.19 -15.43
N GLY A 703 25.95 15.88 -15.16
CA GLY A 703 25.45 14.85 -16.09
C GLY A 703 26.56 14.00 -16.72
N GLY A 704 26.19 12.77 -17.10
CA GLY A 704 27.09 11.80 -17.71
C GLY A 704 27.53 12.17 -19.14
N LYS A 705 28.49 11.44 -19.70
CA LYS A 705 29.07 11.72 -21.04
C LYS A 705 28.05 11.64 -22.21
N GLN A 706 26.93 10.93 -22.03
CA GLN A 706 25.81 10.89 -22.98
C GLN A 706 24.90 12.14 -22.92
N SER A 707 24.93 12.85 -21.79
CA SER A 707 24.23 14.12 -21.56
C SER A 707 25.13 15.28 -22.00
N VAL A 708 26.23 15.52 -21.29
CA VAL A 708 27.23 16.53 -21.68
C VAL A 708 28.47 15.82 -22.24
N PRO A 709 28.83 15.98 -23.53
CA PRO A 709 30.00 15.33 -24.12
C PRO A 709 31.33 15.63 -23.40
N GLU A 710 32.34 14.80 -23.64
CA GLU A 710 33.69 14.96 -23.06
C GLU A 710 34.50 16.09 -23.71
N SER A 711 34.17 16.48 -24.95
CA SER A 711 34.74 17.65 -25.63
C SER A 711 34.59 18.94 -24.81
N VAL A 712 33.46 19.09 -24.11
CA VAL A 712 33.18 20.22 -23.21
C VAL A 712 34.24 20.38 -22.12
N GLU A 713 34.89 19.30 -21.67
CA GLU A 713 35.89 19.39 -20.60
C GLU A 713 37.15 20.17 -21.05
N SER A 714 37.41 20.24 -22.36
CA SER A 714 38.49 21.06 -22.93
C SER A 714 38.20 22.57 -22.97
N ASP A 715 36.93 22.97 -22.85
CA ASP A 715 36.54 24.38 -22.79
C ASP A 715 36.80 25.02 -21.42
N PHE A 716 37.14 24.25 -20.39
CA PHE A 716 37.16 24.72 -19.00
C PHE A 716 38.42 24.31 -18.22
N LYS A 717 38.69 25.01 -17.12
CA LYS A 717 39.81 24.71 -16.22
C LYS A 717 39.33 24.01 -14.96
N ASN A 718 40.17 23.13 -14.40
CA ASN A 718 39.92 22.40 -13.15
C ASN A 718 38.53 21.73 -13.14
N VAL A 719 38.28 20.95 -14.18
CA VAL A 719 36.96 20.36 -14.44
C VAL A 719 36.68 19.23 -13.46
N THR A 720 35.50 19.27 -12.85
CA THR A 720 34.92 18.19 -12.06
C THR A 720 33.59 17.77 -12.68
N ARG A 721 33.55 16.58 -13.30
CA ARG A 721 32.28 15.96 -13.71
C ARG A 721 31.54 15.36 -12.51
N ILE A 722 30.22 15.49 -12.49
CA ILE A 722 29.32 14.98 -11.45
C ILE A 722 28.16 14.30 -12.14
N SER A 723 28.12 12.97 -12.07
CA SER A 723 27.18 12.14 -12.82
C SER A 723 26.95 10.80 -12.13
N GLY A 724 25.70 10.32 -12.14
CA GLY A 724 25.35 8.95 -11.79
C GLY A 724 25.08 8.08 -13.02
N SER A 725 24.46 6.91 -12.81
CA SER A 725 23.97 6.06 -13.91
C SER A 725 22.74 6.67 -14.62
N ASN A 726 21.98 7.49 -13.89
CA ASN A 726 20.73 8.12 -14.28
C ASN A 726 20.59 9.47 -13.55
N ARG A 727 19.51 10.22 -13.83
CA ARG A 727 19.25 11.55 -13.24
C ARG A 727 19.17 11.57 -11.70
N ASN A 728 18.62 10.52 -11.09
CA ASN A 728 18.44 10.39 -9.65
C ASN A 728 19.77 10.03 -8.95
N ASP A 729 20.63 9.27 -9.63
CA ASP A 729 21.99 9.00 -9.17
C ASP A 729 22.91 10.22 -9.36
N THR A 730 22.74 11.04 -10.42
CA THR A 730 23.41 12.34 -10.53
C THR A 730 22.97 13.26 -9.39
N ASN A 731 21.66 13.30 -9.10
CA ASN A 731 21.10 14.01 -7.96
C ASN A 731 21.74 13.55 -6.63
N ALA A 732 21.89 12.24 -6.41
CA ALA A 732 22.61 11.69 -5.26
C ALA A 732 24.08 12.15 -5.18
N LYS A 733 24.81 12.14 -6.30
CA LYS A 733 26.23 12.58 -6.35
C LYS A 733 26.39 14.10 -6.12
N ILE A 734 25.40 14.91 -6.49
CA ILE A 734 25.33 16.33 -6.12
C ILE A 734 25.10 16.48 -4.62
N ILE A 735 24.16 15.73 -4.04
CA ILE A 735 23.84 15.74 -2.60
C ILE A 735 25.08 15.37 -1.77
N GLU A 736 25.73 14.27 -2.11
CA GLU A 736 26.94 13.76 -1.46
C GLU A 736 28.10 14.77 -1.48
N LYS A 737 28.34 15.42 -2.63
CA LYS A 737 29.48 16.33 -2.80
C LYS A 737 29.29 17.71 -2.14
N PHE A 738 28.10 18.30 -2.27
CA PHE A 738 27.89 19.72 -1.88
C PHE A 738 27.20 19.94 -0.55
N TYR A 739 26.54 18.90 -0.03
CA TYR A 739 25.93 18.91 1.30
C TYR A 739 26.59 17.83 2.18
N PRO A 740 27.92 17.88 2.42
CA PRO A 740 28.64 16.81 3.13
C PRO A 740 28.23 16.68 4.61
N ASN A 741 27.70 17.74 5.22
CA ASN A 741 27.27 17.77 6.61
C ASN A 741 26.21 16.69 6.92
N GLU A 742 26.18 16.24 8.18
CA GLU A 742 25.11 15.39 8.69
C GLU A 742 23.80 16.19 8.87
N ASP A 743 23.85 17.35 9.52
CA ASP A 743 22.66 18.17 9.76
C ASP A 743 22.26 19.00 8.53
N LEU A 744 20.99 18.89 8.14
CA LEU A 744 20.35 19.71 7.10
C LEU A 744 19.07 20.37 7.64
N GLU A 745 18.92 21.67 7.39
CA GLU A 745 17.69 22.39 7.77
C GLU A 745 16.50 21.90 6.92
N TYR A 746 16.67 21.68 5.61
CA TYR A 746 15.62 21.14 4.73
C TYR A 746 16.12 20.01 3.82
N ALA A 747 15.17 19.24 3.27
CA ALA A 747 15.31 18.56 1.99
C ALA A 747 14.00 18.69 1.19
N PHE A 748 14.09 19.16 -0.05
CA PHE A 748 12.92 19.44 -0.90
C PHE A 748 12.71 18.34 -1.93
N VAL A 749 11.61 17.58 -1.83
CA VAL A 749 11.37 16.37 -2.63
C VAL A 749 10.44 16.67 -3.80
N ALA A 750 11.00 16.75 -5.01
CA ALA A 750 10.30 17.15 -6.24
C ALA A 750 10.35 16.05 -7.32
N LYS A 751 9.55 16.22 -8.37
CA LYS A 751 9.52 15.29 -9.50
C LYS A 751 10.73 15.49 -10.42
N ASP A 752 11.31 14.41 -10.92
CA ASP A 752 12.51 14.41 -11.77
C ASP A 752 12.26 14.54 -13.28
N GLY A 753 10.99 14.58 -13.68
CA GLY A 753 10.57 14.63 -15.09
C GLY A 753 10.90 13.39 -15.91
N TYR A 754 10.91 12.18 -15.33
CA TYR A 754 11.23 10.93 -16.02
C TYR A 754 10.42 10.73 -17.31
N ASN A 755 9.08 10.67 -17.20
CA ASN A 755 8.16 10.52 -18.34
C ASN A 755 7.80 11.84 -19.05
N ASN A 756 7.88 12.98 -18.35
CA ASN A 756 7.54 14.29 -18.90
C ASN A 756 8.44 15.36 -18.26
N GLN A 757 9.26 16.03 -19.09
CA GLN A 757 10.21 17.05 -18.63
C GLN A 757 9.52 18.22 -17.90
N GLU A 758 8.27 18.57 -18.22
CA GLU A 758 7.53 19.63 -17.52
C GLU A 758 7.38 19.37 -16.01
N MET A 759 7.40 18.12 -15.55
CA MET A 759 7.24 17.81 -14.11
C MET A 759 8.38 18.36 -13.24
N LEU A 760 9.52 18.73 -13.84
CA LEU A 760 10.63 19.43 -13.18
C LEU A 760 10.25 20.86 -12.72
N ILE A 761 9.12 21.42 -13.15
CA ILE A 761 8.72 22.80 -12.86
C ILE A 761 8.56 23.09 -11.35
N ASP A 762 8.11 22.10 -10.58
CA ASP A 762 8.02 22.20 -9.12
C ASP A 762 9.43 22.28 -8.49
N GLY A 763 10.41 21.60 -9.07
CA GLY A 763 11.83 21.66 -8.71
C GLY A 763 12.51 22.98 -9.13
N LEU A 764 12.12 23.56 -10.27
CA LEU A 764 12.58 24.89 -10.68
C LEU A 764 12.03 25.99 -9.76
N ALA A 765 10.74 25.95 -9.42
CA ALA A 765 10.10 26.97 -8.58
C ALA A 765 10.70 27.05 -7.16
N ILE A 766 11.07 25.91 -6.56
CA ILE A 766 11.72 25.87 -5.24
C ILE A 766 13.20 26.28 -5.28
N GLY A 767 13.84 26.32 -6.45
CA GLY A 767 15.28 26.57 -6.65
C GLY A 767 15.85 27.74 -5.82
N ALA A 768 15.26 28.92 -5.96
CA ALA A 768 15.72 30.13 -5.26
C ALA A 768 15.54 30.07 -3.73
N TYR A 769 14.55 29.31 -3.24
CA TYR A 769 14.35 29.10 -1.80
C TYR A 769 15.31 28.03 -1.25
N ALA A 770 15.45 26.90 -1.94
CA ALA A 770 16.37 25.82 -1.58
C ALA A 770 17.82 26.33 -1.48
N ALA A 771 18.23 27.16 -2.45
CA ALA A 771 19.49 27.91 -2.42
C ALA A 771 19.58 28.89 -1.22
N SER A 772 18.48 29.56 -0.86
CA SER A 772 18.46 30.51 0.27
C SER A 772 18.61 29.82 1.63
N VAL A 773 18.08 28.60 1.78
CA VAL A 773 18.18 27.79 3.01
C VAL A 773 19.25 26.70 2.93
N LYS A 774 20.20 26.81 1.98
CA LYS A 774 21.38 25.95 1.82
C LYS A 774 21.06 24.44 1.85
N SER A 775 20.02 24.04 1.14
CA SER A 775 19.43 22.70 1.25
C SER A 775 19.16 22.06 -0.11
N PRO A 776 19.31 20.73 -0.25
CA PRO A 776 19.19 20.04 -1.52
C PRO A 776 17.74 19.95 -2.03
N ILE A 777 17.63 19.88 -3.36
CA ILE A 777 16.44 19.39 -4.06
C ILE A 777 16.68 17.93 -4.40
N VAL A 778 15.85 17.03 -3.87
CA VAL A 778 15.86 15.59 -4.13
C VAL A 778 14.87 15.30 -5.25
N LEU A 779 15.36 14.80 -6.40
CA LEU A 779 14.53 14.53 -7.57
C LEU A 779 14.17 13.04 -7.68
N THR A 780 12.89 12.72 -7.86
CA THR A 780 12.38 11.33 -7.97
C THR A 780 11.17 11.22 -8.91
N HIS A 781 10.84 10.01 -9.37
CA HIS A 781 9.55 9.64 -9.99
C HIS A 781 8.72 8.68 -9.12
N GLY A 782 9.08 8.50 -7.85
CA GLY A 782 8.44 7.57 -6.91
C GLY A 782 9.24 7.46 -5.61
N LYS A 783 9.86 6.30 -5.40
CA LYS A 783 10.79 6.03 -4.29
C LYS A 783 12.16 6.69 -4.51
N LEU A 784 13.02 6.68 -3.49
CA LEU A 784 14.43 7.02 -3.65
C LEU A 784 15.19 5.89 -4.38
N THR A 785 16.23 6.21 -5.17
CA THR A 785 17.20 5.19 -5.60
C THR A 785 18.13 4.80 -4.46
N ASN A 786 18.80 3.65 -4.55
CA ASN A 786 19.79 3.23 -3.54
C ASN A 786 20.90 4.27 -3.36
N ALA A 787 21.34 4.94 -4.44
CA ALA A 787 22.32 6.02 -4.35
C ALA A 787 21.79 7.23 -3.56
N GLN A 788 20.53 7.61 -3.75
CA GLN A 788 19.89 8.68 -2.97
C GLN A 788 19.69 8.28 -1.51
N LEU A 789 19.29 7.03 -1.25
CA LEU A 789 19.20 6.47 0.10
C LEU A 789 20.56 6.54 0.81
N ASP A 790 21.65 6.13 0.18
CA ASP A 790 22.97 6.16 0.81
C ASP A 790 23.47 7.60 1.04
N ALA A 791 23.23 8.52 0.11
CA ALA A 791 23.55 9.94 0.26
C ALA A 791 22.76 10.64 1.39
N LEU A 792 21.54 10.17 1.70
CA LEU A 792 20.63 10.78 2.69
C LEU A 792 20.55 9.99 4.02
N ARG A 793 20.94 8.71 4.06
CA ARG A 793 20.91 7.89 5.28
C ARG A 793 21.85 8.42 6.35
N GLY A 794 22.95 9.08 6.00
CA GLY A 794 23.84 9.76 6.97
C GLY A 794 23.28 11.06 7.58
N LYS A 795 22.16 11.61 7.07
CA LYS A 795 21.77 13.00 7.35
C LYS A 795 20.61 13.16 8.33
N ARG A 796 20.74 14.05 9.31
CA ARG A 796 19.65 14.50 10.19
C ARG A 796 18.94 15.67 9.51
N ILE A 797 17.76 15.42 8.97
CA ILE A 797 17.01 16.41 8.17
C ILE A 797 15.87 16.97 9.04
N LYS A 798 15.89 18.28 9.30
CA LYS A 798 14.94 18.93 10.21
C LYS A 798 13.58 19.25 9.56
N ASN A 799 13.56 19.58 8.25
CA ASN A 799 12.35 19.84 7.49
C ASN A 799 12.36 19.05 6.16
N ILE A 800 11.77 17.85 6.16
CA ILE A 800 11.49 17.12 4.91
C ILE A 800 10.22 17.73 4.29
N THR A 801 10.33 18.24 3.05
CA THR A 801 9.24 18.97 2.38
C THR A 801 8.98 18.41 0.98
N GLN A 802 7.81 17.83 0.76
CA GLN A 802 7.31 17.49 -0.58
C GLN A 802 7.01 18.78 -1.36
N VAL A 803 7.44 18.87 -2.60
CA VAL A 803 7.19 20.02 -3.49
C VAL A 803 6.44 19.56 -4.74
N GLY A 804 5.27 20.14 -4.96
CA GLY A 804 4.29 19.64 -5.93
C GLY A 804 3.64 18.31 -5.50
N GLY A 805 2.46 18.00 -6.06
CA GLY A 805 1.77 16.73 -5.84
C GLY A 805 2.25 15.62 -6.79
N GLY A 806 2.10 14.36 -6.36
CA GLY A 806 2.38 13.17 -7.18
C GLY A 806 3.19 12.10 -6.45
N MET A 807 3.79 11.19 -7.23
CA MET A 807 4.55 10.03 -6.76
C MET A 807 5.78 10.39 -5.90
N ASN A 808 6.28 11.63 -5.95
CA ASN A 808 7.33 12.15 -5.07
C ASN A 808 6.96 12.15 -3.57
N SER A 809 5.67 11.98 -3.25
CA SER A 809 5.22 11.65 -1.90
C SER A 809 5.81 10.35 -1.35
N MET A 810 6.05 9.33 -2.19
CA MET A 810 6.68 8.06 -1.72
C MET A 810 8.09 8.29 -1.18
N ALA A 811 8.96 9.00 -1.92
CA ALA A 811 10.28 9.40 -1.44
C ALA A 811 10.23 10.34 -0.23
N THR A 812 9.16 11.12 -0.07
CA THR A 812 8.93 11.96 1.11
C THR A 812 8.67 11.09 2.34
N THR A 813 7.75 10.12 2.25
CA THR A 813 7.52 9.10 3.28
C THR A 813 8.78 8.28 3.57
N GLU A 814 9.54 7.91 2.54
CA GLU A 814 10.80 7.17 2.68
C GLU A 814 11.89 7.97 3.41
N LEU A 815 11.98 9.28 3.14
CA LEU A 815 12.84 10.20 3.89
C LEU A 815 12.42 10.32 5.36
N LEU A 816 11.11 10.41 5.64
CA LEU A 816 10.61 10.48 7.01
C LEU A 816 10.91 9.18 7.78
N LEU A 817 10.70 8.02 7.15
CA LEU A 817 11.05 6.71 7.71
C LEU A 817 12.54 6.65 8.10
N ILE A 818 13.47 6.93 7.19
CA ILE A 818 14.92 6.87 7.51
C ILE A 818 15.40 8.00 8.44
N ASN A 819 14.63 9.08 8.60
CA ASN A 819 14.96 10.17 9.51
C ASN A 819 14.41 9.92 10.92
N SER A 820 13.32 9.16 11.06
CA SER A 820 12.74 8.76 12.35
C SER A 820 13.56 7.74 13.15
N THR A 821 14.63 7.19 12.56
CA THR A 821 15.51 6.18 13.18
C THR A 821 16.88 6.75 13.58
N LYS A 822 16.97 8.06 13.83
CA LYS A 822 18.19 8.82 14.12
C LYS A 822 18.03 9.68 15.37
#